data_AF-A0A812H4S3-F1
#
_entry.id   AF-A0A812H4S3-F1
#
_cell.length_a   1.000
_cell.length_b   1.000
_cell.length_c   1.000
_cell.angle_alpha   90.00
_cell.angle_beta   90.00
_cell.angle_gamma   90.00
#
_symmetry.space_group_name_H-M   'P 1'
#
loop_
_entity.id
_entity.type
_entity.pdbx_description
1 polymer ?
#
loop_
_entity_poly.entity_id
_entity_poly.type
_entity_poly.pdbx_seq_one_letter_code
_entity_poly.pdbx_strand_id
1 'polypeptide(L)'
;MSEPFSSKLPLAQISGMAYIGIFITAFGNEQQTPSSVAIAETISSVGFVSFPDRDLDRLEIGGTLSWGPPFDVTYNQDYVVYMATSSAGGGRSATPFGVVPVGTNSFSVPVDTMFNDYTHWVVYTRSVAYEQTTPVGIQILDQDVLVSDLSFVDFDLDPNMLGGSIEWSIPADTSAAMQYNIYFSYGADYNDSSIRDVFVSGLATTATQQTVPAGTSKFSQEFIEEVTCNFTIADTVLSIVYNGVDITHTVNGTLADWTSTKRLSFRKVPGAYLVIAGSSVIDSSWCSPTEDVCIAGKHSVGDFNFCLYAGFSIRCSDGLTGASGWEAFGSNTGVDAMHQAGLGSGWVQSPCISESGFYLVDDDEGAKIWAGGGERHAAFRWQSMPVAPTSNETYGYIMLFAESTLAEQTTPAVLAIDDGVSSVTALRFVDEDLCPDQMGGEVRWTGEGYLPRVSSYSVYFALAPSGIGRSLLGQGLIGTTSLIIPQATLLQQNFTDVVIYIESSLVQQRSPAMSIPLVDDFEASCESVCAAGGAVTIGDTCSPLQGVITGGASIQPEQESVTDLTPPRLSTIVAQAPGNMVFISSEENEADNTKKTFMVMEGISPVNLVSLLRKLSIPRDFDVLSMPQVDNVDLPMLDTLLHGTNSPGFMLAEVTDEIPPPLQVDFGM
;
A
#
# COMPACT_ATOMS: atom_id res chain seq x y z
N MET A 1 18.98 96.18 21.95
CA MET A 1 19.78 94.94 22.00
C MET A 1 18.95 93.94 22.76
N SER A 2 18.42 92.96 22.05
CA SER A 2 17.52 91.92 22.53
C SER A 2 18.33 90.72 23.00
N GLU A 3 18.35 90.44 24.30
CA GLU A 3 18.64 89.09 24.78
C GLU A 3 17.33 88.30 24.82
N PRO A 4 17.29 87.04 24.32
CA PRO A 4 16.15 86.17 24.53
C PRO A 4 16.18 85.66 25.97
N PHE A 5 15.11 85.92 26.72
CA PHE A 5 14.84 85.26 27.99
C PHE A 5 14.76 83.74 27.77
N SER A 6 15.84 83.04 28.05
CA SER A 6 15.84 81.59 28.27
C SER A 6 15.48 81.34 29.73
N SER A 7 14.19 81.30 30.04
CA SER A 7 13.72 80.72 31.28
C SER A 7 13.14 79.35 30.96
N LYS A 8 13.90 78.31 31.33
CA LYS A 8 13.33 76.97 31.53
C LYS A 8 12.25 77.12 32.59
N LEU A 9 10.98 77.03 32.19
CA LEU A 9 9.88 76.87 33.14
C LEU A 9 10.17 75.61 33.97
N PRO A 10 10.12 75.67 35.31
CA PRO A 10 10.20 74.46 36.13
C PRO A 10 9.05 73.53 35.72
N LEU A 11 9.30 72.21 35.69
CA LEU A 11 8.25 71.20 35.57
C LEU A 11 7.29 71.36 36.77
N ALA A 12 6.27 72.20 36.61
CA ALA A 12 5.20 72.32 37.57
C ALA A 12 4.33 71.06 37.47
N GLN A 13 4.03 70.42 38.60
CA GLN A 13 2.95 69.44 38.65
C GLN A 13 1.64 70.16 38.32
N ILE A 14 1.11 69.93 37.11
CA ILE A 14 -0.11 70.58 36.59
C ILE A 14 -1.37 69.85 37.10
N SER A 15 -1.36 69.38 38.35
CA SER A 15 -2.51 68.65 38.91
C SER A 15 -3.62 69.65 39.27
N GLY A 16 -4.82 69.47 38.70
CA GLY A 16 -6.02 70.26 39.02
C GLY A 16 -6.19 71.59 38.28
N MET A 17 -5.38 71.90 37.27
CA MET A 17 -5.60 73.09 36.43
C MET A 17 -6.53 72.76 35.26
N ALA A 18 -7.57 73.59 35.06
CA ALA A 18 -8.55 73.41 33.99
C ALA A 18 -8.36 74.37 32.80
N TYR A 19 -7.48 75.37 32.92
CA TYR A 19 -7.27 76.39 31.89
C TYR A 19 -5.81 76.83 31.84
N ILE A 20 -5.31 77.15 30.64
CA ILE A 20 -4.10 77.93 30.43
C ILE A 20 -4.53 79.37 30.19
N GLY A 21 -4.14 80.29 31.09
CA GLY A 21 -4.33 81.72 30.94
C GLY A 21 -3.08 82.39 30.37
N ILE A 22 -3.24 83.20 29.34
CA ILE A 22 -2.19 84.09 28.82
C ILE A 22 -2.52 85.51 29.26
N PHE A 23 -1.58 86.09 30.00
CA PHE A 23 -1.66 87.44 30.53
C PHE A 23 -0.64 88.33 29.82
N ILE A 24 -1.05 89.53 29.42
CA ILE A 24 -0.12 90.54 28.91
C ILE A 24 0.21 91.51 30.04
N THR A 25 1.50 91.77 30.25
CA THR A 25 1.97 92.79 31.19
C THR A 25 2.42 94.04 30.43
N ALA A 26 1.89 95.21 30.79
CA ALA A 26 2.34 96.50 30.28
C ALA A 26 2.54 97.51 31.42
N PHE A 27 3.68 98.20 31.43
CA PHE A 27 4.05 99.20 32.45
C PHE A 27 3.91 98.71 33.90
N GLY A 28 4.24 97.44 34.15
CA GLY A 28 4.17 96.85 35.50
C GLY A 28 2.78 96.41 35.95
N ASN A 29 1.76 96.50 35.10
CA ASN A 29 0.41 96.00 35.38
C ASN A 29 0.11 94.76 34.53
N GLU A 30 -0.31 93.68 35.18
CA GLU A 30 -0.80 92.46 34.54
C GLU A 30 -2.29 92.60 34.22
N GLN A 31 -2.68 92.14 33.04
CA GLN A 31 -4.07 92.08 32.61
C GLN A 31 -4.96 91.35 33.64
N GLN A 32 -6.14 91.88 33.97
CA GLN A 32 -7.03 91.28 34.96
C GLN A 32 -7.94 90.17 34.38
N THR A 33 -8.12 90.15 33.07
CA THR A 33 -8.90 89.12 32.35
C THR A 33 -8.02 88.47 31.29
N PRO A 34 -7.42 87.29 31.55
CA PRO A 34 -6.56 86.63 30.58
C PRO A 34 -7.36 86.15 29.37
N SER A 35 -6.67 86.00 28.24
CA SER A 35 -7.14 85.03 27.24
C SER A 35 -6.89 83.64 27.79
N SER A 36 -7.95 82.86 27.98
CA SER A 36 -7.85 81.50 28.53
C SER A 36 -8.28 80.46 27.51
N VAL A 37 -7.55 79.34 27.46
CA VAL A 37 -7.97 78.12 26.76
C VAL A 37 -8.17 77.01 27.78
N ALA A 38 -9.24 76.22 27.64
CA ALA A 38 -9.46 75.07 28.51
C ALA A 38 -8.39 74.00 28.28
N ILE A 39 -7.91 73.39 29.36
CA ILE A 39 -7.13 72.16 29.31
C ILE A 39 -8.14 71.03 29.22
N ALA A 40 -8.23 70.40 28.06
CA ALA A 40 -9.03 69.19 27.86
C ALA A 40 -8.09 67.98 27.94
N GLU A 41 -8.31 67.12 28.93
CA GLU A 41 -7.71 65.78 28.94
C GLU A 41 -8.63 64.85 28.15
N THR A 42 -8.16 64.39 27.00
CA THR A 42 -8.89 63.41 26.20
C THR A 42 -8.35 62.02 26.52
N ILE A 43 -9.17 61.19 27.18
CA ILE A 43 -8.87 59.76 27.34
C ILE A 43 -9.15 59.09 26.00
N SER A 44 -8.09 58.77 25.25
CA SER A 44 -8.21 58.03 24.00
C SER A 44 -7.72 56.60 24.18
N SER A 45 -8.43 55.81 24.99
CA SER A 45 -8.13 54.38 25.17
C SER A 45 -8.97 53.55 24.19
N VAL A 46 -8.43 52.44 23.68
CA VAL A 46 -9.23 51.49 22.88
C VAL A 46 -10.36 50.90 23.75
N GLY A 47 -11.47 50.48 23.13
CA GLY A 47 -12.67 50.06 23.86
C GLY A 47 -12.63 48.60 24.35
N PHE A 48 -12.12 47.70 23.52
CA PHE A 48 -11.95 46.27 23.83
C PHE A 48 -10.76 45.75 23.02
N VAL A 49 -10.24 44.57 23.38
CA VAL A 49 -9.25 43.82 22.59
C VAL A 49 -9.74 42.37 22.48
N SER A 50 -9.59 41.74 21.33
CA SER A 50 -9.97 40.35 21.04
C SER A 50 -8.89 39.68 20.20
N PHE A 51 -8.51 38.46 20.58
CA PHE A 51 -7.54 37.64 19.86
C PHE A 51 -7.98 36.18 19.89
N PRO A 52 -8.69 35.70 18.86
CA PRO A 52 -8.88 34.27 18.68
C PRO A 52 -7.62 33.70 18.04
N ASP A 53 -6.92 32.84 18.79
CA ASP A 53 -5.81 32.10 18.25
C ASP A 53 -6.28 31.11 17.18
N ARG A 54 -5.55 31.06 16.07
CA ARG A 54 -5.81 30.24 14.90
C ARG A 54 -4.55 29.50 14.44
N ASP A 55 -3.44 29.74 15.11
CA ASP A 55 -2.33 28.82 15.06
C ASP A 55 -2.67 27.62 15.95
N LEU A 56 -2.42 26.41 15.46
CA LEU A 56 -2.81 25.19 16.16
C LEU A 56 -1.60 24.51 16.83
N ASP A 57 -0.43 25.15 16.73
CA ASP A 57 0.81 24.68 17.29
C ASP A 57 0.98 25.09 18.75
N ARG A 58 1.34 24.11 19.57
CA ARG A 58 1.52 24.32 20.99
C ARG A 58 2.64 25.34 21.25
N LEU A 59 2.34 26.34 22.10
CA LEU A 59 3.22 27.46 22.46
C LEU A 59 3.42 28.51 21.35
N GLU A 60 2.69 28.38 20.25
CA GLU A 60 2.71 29.29 19.13
C GLU A 60 1.31 29.90 18.98
N ILE A 61 1.26 31.11 18.42
CA ILE A 61 0.00 31.83 18.24
C ILE A 61 -0.02 32.49 16.87
N GLY A 62 -1.23 32.70 16.36
CA GLY A 62 -1.42 33.31 15.06
C GLY A 62 -2.85 33.72 14.84
N GLY A 63 -3.07 34.75 14.01
CA GLY A 63 -4.40 35.21 13.66
C GLY A 63 -4.55 36.71 13.73
N THR A 64 -5.78 37.19 13.95
CA THR A 64 -6.07 38.63 13.91
C THR A 64 -6.38 39.17 15.29
N LEU A 65 -5.47 39.99 15.82
CA LEU A 65 -5.70 40.83 16.99
C LEU A 65 -6.58 42.01 16.57
N SER A 66 -7.71 42.23 17.25
CA SER A 66 -8.64 43.32 16.92
C SER A 66 -9.04 44.10 18.15
N TRP A 67 -9.40 45.37 17.98
CA TRP A 67 -9.84 46.22 19.08
C TRP A 67 -10.96 47.18 18.69
N GLY A 68 -11.68 47.68 19.68
CA GLY A 68 -12.64 48.77 19.49
C GLY A 68 -11.89 50.11 19.42
N PRO A 69 -12.15 50.98 18.43
CA PRO A 69 -11.52 52.29 18.38
C PRO A 69 -11.90 53.13 19.63
N PRO A 70 -11.03 54.07 20.07
CA PRO A 70 -11.37 55.04 21.10
C PRO A 70 -12.56 55.92 20.70
N PHE A 71 -13.24 56.48 21.70
CA PHE A 71 -14.36 57.42 21.48
C PHE A 71 -13.93 58.71 20.76
N ASP A 72 -12.69 59.16 21.00
CA ASP A 72 -12.10 60.31 20.32
C ASP A 72 -10.72 59.93 19.80
N VAL A 73 -10.53 60.00 18.49
CA VAL A 73 -9.29 59.66 17.78
C VAL A 73 -8.54 60.90 17.28
N THR A 74 -9.02 62.12 17.58
CA THR A 74 -8.54 63.39 17.02
C THR A 74 -7.03 63.59 17.20
N TYR A 75 -6.46 63.08 18.29
CA TYR A 75 -5.05 63.25 18.64
C TYR A 75 -4.23 61.96 18.51
N ASN A 76 -4.84 60.87 18.04
CA ASN A 76 -4.16 59.60 17.86
C ASN A 76 -3.48 59.57 16.51
N GLN A 77 -2.19 59.24 16.52
CA GLN A 77 -1.42 59.00 15.31
C GLN A 77 -1.51 57.52 14.91
N ASP A 78 -1.27 56.63 15.87
CA ASP A 78 -1.24 55.19 15.66
C ASP A 78 -1.62 54.40 16.92
N TYR A 79 -1.84 53.11 16.72
CA TYR A 79 -1.97 52.09 17.76
C TYR A 79 -0.69 51.27 17.81
N VAL A 80 -0.22 50.97 19.02
CA VAL A 80 1.00 50.22 19.26
C VAL A 80 0.67 48.96 20.05
N VAL A 81 1.07 47.82 19.49
CA VAL A 81 0.80 46.49 20.03
C VAL A 81 2.07 45.93 20.68
N TYR A 82 1.95 45.40 21.89
CA TYR A 82 3.02 44.66 22.56
C TYR A 82 2.47 43.35 23.13
N MET A 83 3.37 42.39 23.36
CA MET A 83 3.13 41.30 24.30
C MET A 83 3.56 41.73 25.69
N ALA A 84 2.88 41.27 26.75
CA ALA A 84 3.14 41.63 28.13
C ALA A 84 2.84 40.49 29.10
N THR A 85 3.34 40.59 30.33
CA THR A 85 3.08 39.61 31.39
C THR A 85 1.86 39.96 32.25
N SER A 86 1.17 41.06 31.92
CA SER A 86 -0.08 41.48 32.58
C SER A 86 -0.91 42.36 31.66
N SER A 87 -2.23 42.38 31.86
CA SER A 87 -3.18 43.20 31.10
C SER A 87 -2.95 44.72 31.24
N ALA A 88 -2.28 45.17 32.30
CA ALA A 88 -1.89 46.56 32.50
C ALA A 88 -0.57 46.95 31.79
N GLY A 89 0.02 46.04 31.00
CA GLY A 89 1.27 46.28 30.27
C GLY A 89 2.55 46.15 31.10
N GLY A 90 2.45 45.61 32.32
CA GLY A 90 3.63 45.22 33.08
C GLY A 90 4.45 44.16 32.34
N GLY A 91 5.76 44.30 32.36
CA GLY A 91 6.68 43.37 31.70
C GLY A 91 6.54 43.31 30.18
N ARG A 92 6.00 44.36 29.52
CA ARG A 92 5.83 44.38 28.05
C ARG A 92 7.15 44.23 27.29
N SER A 93 7.07 43.73 26.06
CA SER A 93 8.21 43.60 25.15
C SER A 93 8.93 44.94 24.93
N ALA A 94 10.26 44.89 24.82
CA ALA A 94 11.09 46.09 24.68
C ALA A 94 10.84 46.83 23.35
N THR A 95 10.49 46.08 22.31
CA THR A 95 10.07 46.60 21.01
C THR A 95 8.58 46.34 20.80
N PRO A 96 7.86 47.26 20.13
CA PRO A 96 6.51 46.97 19.66
C PRO A 96 6.50 45.72 18.79
N PHE A 97 5.49 44.88 18.99
CA PHE A 97 5.21 43.77 18.08
C PHE A 97 4.61 44.29 16.76
N GLY A 98 3.79 45.34 16.85
CA GLY A 98 3.15 45.97 15.70
C GLY A 98 2.80 47.43 15.94
N VAL A 99 2.76 48.21 14.86
CA VAL A 99 2.25 49.58 14.85
C VAL A 99 1.32 49.73 13.65
N VAL A 100 0.11 50.20 13.86
CA VAL A 100 -0.86 50.46 12.78
C VAL A 100 -1.43 51.87 12.91
N PRO A 101 -1.67 52.58 11.80
CA PRO A 101 -2.19 53.95 11.85
C PRO A 101 -3.59 53.98 12.46
N VAL A 102 -3.97 55.15 12.99
CA VAL A 102 -5.33 55.39 13.45
C VAL A 102 -6.34 55.11 12.33
N GLY A 103 -7.46 54.49 12.66
CA GLY A 103 -8.45 53.99 11.70
C GLY A 103 -8.27 52.51 11.30
N THR A 104 -7.10 51.93 11.56
CA THR A 104 -6.88 50.48 11.45
C THR A 104 -7.00 49.85 12.85
N ASN A 105 -8.10 49.12 13.09
CA ASN A 105 -8.40 48.56 14.41
C ASN A 105 -8.10 47.06 14.53
N SER A 106 -7.12 46.59 13.76
CA SER A 106 -6.68 45.21 13.76
C SER A 106 -5.21 45.10 13.39
N PHE A 107 -4.57 44.03 13.84
CA PHE A 107 -3.20 43.65 13.52
C PHE A 107 -3.13 42.15 13.26
N SER A 108 -2.48 41.75 12.16
CA SER A 108 -2.27 40.34 11.83
C SER A 108 -1.04 39.84 12.55
N VAL A 109 -1.21 38.91 13.47
CA VAL A 109 -0.13 38.15 14.10
C VAL A 109 0.26 37.04 13.11
N PRO A 110 1.53 36.98 12.66
CA PRO A 110 2.01 35.88 11.81
C PRO A 110 1.77 34.52 12.47
N VAL A 111 1.62 33.48 11.65
CA VAL A 111 1.69 32.09 12.12
C VAL A 111 3.09 31.81 12.69
N ASP A 112 3.21 30.77 13.52
CA ASP A 112 4.42 30.32 14.21
C ASP A 112 4.99 31.40 15.16
N THR A 113 4.13 32.29 15.69
CA THR A 113 4.59 33.33 16.62
C THR A 113 4.73 32.77 18.03
N MET A 114 5.97 32.54 18.48
CA MET A 114 6.22 32.19 19.88
C MET A 114 5.92 33.35 20.85
N PHE A 115 5.11 33.09 21.88
CA PHE A 115 4.78 34.08 22.91
C PHE A 115 5.61 33.98 24.20
N ASN A 116 6.43 32.92 24.36
CA ASN A 116 7.35 32.73 25.49
C ASN A 116 6.65 32.91 26.86
N ASP A 117 7.22 33.72 27.77
CA ASP A 117 6.67 34.01 29.10
C ASP A 117 5.58 35.10 29.08
N TYR A 118 5.24 35.66 27.93
CA TYR A 118 4.17 36.65 27.83
C TYR A 118 2.80 35.99 28.00
N THR A 119 1.89 36.68 28.64
CA THR A 119 0.55 36.14 28.95
C THR A 119 -0.57 37.01 28.41
N HIS A 120 -0.25 38.19 27.87
CA HIS A 120 -1.23 39.16 27.42
C HIS A 120 -0.78 39.88 26.13
N TRP A 121 -1.74 40.15 25.25
CA TRP A 121 -1.64 41.22 24.27
C TRP A 121 -2.04 42.54 24.93
N VAL A 122 -1.30 43.61 24.66
CA VAL A 122 -1.66 44.97 25.11
C VAL A 122 -1.61 45.96 23.95
N VAL A 123 -2.66 46.78 23.84
CA VAL A 123 -2.80 47.78 22.79
C VAL A 123 -2.79 49.17 23.43
N TYR A 124 -1.87 50.00 22.97
CA TYR A 124 -1.73 51.40 23.36
C TYR A 124 -2.17 52.31 22.25
N THR A 125 -2.74 53.46 22.59
CA THR A 125 -2.84 54.59 21.67
C THR A 125 -1.61 55.46 21.80
N ARG A 126 -1.15 56.03 20.68
CA ARG A 126 -0.02 56.94 20.67
C ARG A 126 -0.31 58.16 19.81
N SER A 127 0.06 59.31 20.37
CA SER A 127 0.00 60.62 19.72
C SER A 127 1.37 61.00 19.17
N VAL A 128 1.44 62.15 18.49
CA VAL A 128 2.71 62.73 18.01
C VAL A 128 3.73 63.02 19.12
N ALA A 129 3.28 63.12 20.37
CA ALA A 129 4.12 63.51 21.49
C ALA A 129 4.37 62.36 22.47
N TYR A 130 3.37 61.53 22.75
CA TYR A 130 3.43 60.49 23.78
C TYR A 130 2.53 59.28 23.47
N GLU A 131 2.98 58.11 23.93
CA GLU A 131 2.18 56.88 24.06
C GLU A 131 1.40 56.92 25.38
N GLN A 132 0.20 56.33 25.38
CA GLN A 132 -0.60 56.14 26.59
C GLN A 132 0.18 55.37 27.66
N THR A 133 -0.05 55.67 28.93
CA THR A 133 0.66 55.00 30.05
C THR A 133 0.01 53.70 30.49
N THR A 134 -1.30 53.54 30.28
CA THR A 134 -2.08 52.34 30.65
C THR A 134 -2.77 51.79 29.41
N PRO A 135 -2.47 50.56 28.97
CA PRO A 135 -3.11 49.97 27.80
C PRO A 135 -4.46 49.35 28.12
N VAL A 136 -5.12 48.85 27.08
CA VAL A 136 -6.09 47.75 27.22
C VAL A 136 -5.42 46.46 26.80
N GLY A 137 -5.58 45.41 27.60
CA GLY A 137 -5.01 44.11 27.32
C GLY A 137 -6.01 42.98 27.38
N ILE A 138 -5.68 41.90 26.67
CA ILE A 138 -6.38 40.61 26.71
C ILE A 138 -5.37 39.50 26.97
N GLN A 139 -5.79 38.46 27.68
CA GLN A 139 -4.97 37.28 27.91
C GLN A 139 -4.72 36.53 26.58
N ILE A 140 -3.50 36.02 26.41
CA ILE A 140 -3.15 35.09 25.35
C ILE A 140 -3.65 33.70 25.77
N LEU A 141 -4.49 33.09 24.94
CA LEU A 141 -4.94 31.72 25.07
C LEU A 141 -4.43 30.96 23.85
N ASP A 142 -3.51 30.05 24.08
CA ASP A 142 -2.91 29.16 23.08
C ASP A 142 -3.89 28.03 22.76
N GLN A 143 -4.23 27.88 21.48
CA GLN A 143 -5.20 26.91 20.99
C GLN A 143 -4.53 25.74 20.27
N ASP A 144 -4.08 24.75 21.04
CA ASP A 144 -3.52 23.50 20.52
C ASP A 144 -4.62 22.50 20.10
N VAL A 145 -4.51 21.91 18.91
CA VAL A 145 -5.43 20.87 18.38
C VAL A 145 -4.69 19.56 18.03
N LEU A 146 -3.53 19.32 18.66
CA LEU A 146 -2.77 18.09 18.52
C LEU A 146 -3.58 16.88 19.02
N VAL A 147 -3.82 15.92 18.12
CA VAL A 147 -4.51 14.67 18.48
C VAL A 147 -3.66 13.81 19.42
N SER A 148 -4.33 12.93 20.16
CA SER A 148 -3.67 11.98 21.07
C SER A 148 -3.98 10.53 20.67
N ASP A 149 -3.28 9.56 21.28
CA ASP A 149 -3.49 8.12 21.06
C ASP A 149 -3.42 7.68 19.59
N LEU A 150 -2.61 8.36 18.77
CA LEU A 150 -2.43 8.02 17.37
C LEU A 150 -1.86 6.59 17.25
N SER A 151 -2.60 5.71 16.58
CA SER A 151 -2.23 4.30 16.41
C SER A 151 -2.59 3.78 15.03
N PHE A 152 -1.86 2.76 14.58
CA PHE A 152 -2.08 2.08 13.32
C PHE A 152 -1.64 0.63 13.47
N VAL A 153 -2.47 -0.29 13.01
CA VAL A 153 -2.16 -1.72 12.99
C VAL A 153 -2.28 -2.21 11.56
N ASP A 154 -1.18 -2.72 11.03
CA ASP A 154 -1.13 -3.30 9.70
C ASP A 154 -1.64 -4.75 9.70
N PHE A 155 -2.68 -5.01 8.92
CA PHE A 155 -3.34 -6.28 8.72
C PHE A 155 -3.18 -6.81 7.29
N ASP A 156 -2.40 -6.18 6.41
CA ASP A 156 -2.23 -6.72 5.05
C ASP A 156 -1.35 -7.96 5.03
N LEU A 157 -0.34 -7.98 5.91
CA LEU A 157 0.62 -9.08 6.11
C LEU A 157 1.51 -9.44 4.91
N ASP A 158 1.31 -8.79 3.76
CA ASP A 158 2.21 -8.88 2.60
C ASP A 158 3.42 -7.96 2.80
N PRO A 159 4.64 -8.37 2.40
CA PRO A 159 5.82 -7.52 2.51
C PRO A 159 5.67 -6.18 1.78
N ASN A 160 5.96 -5.07 2.48
CA ASN A 160 5.90 -3.69 1.98
C ASN A 160 4.50 -3.23 1.56
N MET A 161 3.47 -3.88 2.09
CA MET A 161 2.09 -3.54 1.85
C MET A 161 1.44 -3.23 3.19
N LEU A 162 0.62 -2.18 3.19
CA LEU A 162 -0.09 -1.68 4.35
C LEU A 162 -1.59 -1.88 4.15
N GLY A 163 -2.29 -2.18 5.23
CA GLY A 163 -3.74 -2.21 5.23
C GLY A 163 -4.27 -2.23 6.65
N GLY A 164 -5.27 -1.42 6.97
CA GLY A 164 -5.79 -1.35 8.34
C GLY A 164 -6.48 -0.03 8.63
N SER A 165 -6.48 0.37 9.90
CA SER A 165 -7.10 1.63 10.34
C SER A 165 -6.10 2.46 11.14
N ILE A 166 -5.99 3.73 10.78
CA ILE A 166 -5.32 4.77 11.56
C ILE A 166 -6.36 5.32 12.52
N GLU A 167 -6.09 5.33 13.82
CA GLU A 167 -7.02 5.75 14.88
C GLU A 167 -6.39 6.81 15.78
N TRP A 168 -7.19 7.75 16.27
CA TRP A 168 -6.75 8.80 17.20
C TRP A 168 -7.89 9.32 18.10
N SER A 169 -7.50 9.94 19.21
CA SER A 169 -8.37 10.64 20.16
C SER A 169 -8.45 12.13 19.83
N ILE A 170 -9.67 12.66 19.71
CA ILE A 170 -9.94 14.07 19.41
C ILE A 170 -9.61 14.95 20.64
N PRO A 171 -8.99 16.13 20.47
CA PRO A 171 -8.76 17.10 21.54
C PRO A 171 -10.05 17.62 22.20
N ALA A 172 -9.93 18.17 23.41
CA ALA A 172 -11.09 18.69 24.15
C ALA A 172 -11.75 19.92 23.48
N ASP A 173 -10.96 20.71 22.75
CA ASP A 173 -11.44 21.86 21.98
C ASP A 173 -10.90 21.79 20.56
N THR A 174 -11.81 21.65 19.59
CA THR A 174 -11.50 21.66 18.15
C THR A 174 -12.12 22.86 17.45
N SER A 175 -12.58 23.87 18.18
CA SER A 175 -13.34 25.00 17.64
C SER A 175 -12.54 25.88 16.66
N ALA A 176 -11.22 25.80 16.71
CA ALA A 176 -10.33 26.48 15.77
C ALA A 176 -9.97 25.65 14.53
N ALA A 177 -10.12 24.32 14.59
CA ALA A 177 -9.84 23.43 13.46
C ALA A 177 -11.02 23.35 12.48
N MET A 178 -10.68 23.22 11.20
CA MET A 178 -11.60 23.02 10.09
C MET A 178 -11.59 21.57 9.60
N GLN A 179 -10.41 20.93 9.60
CA GLN A 179 -10.23 19.57 9.12
C GLN A 179 -8.95 18.93 9.66
N TYR A 180 -8.81 17.61 9.44
CA TYR A 180 -7.55 16.86 9.60
C TYR A 180 -7.02 16.39 8.25
N ASN A 181 -5.69 16.37 8.14
CA ASN A 181 -4.94 15.86 6.99
C ASN A 181 -3.95 14.78 7.46
N ILE A 182 -3.81 13.70 6.69
CA ILE A 182 -2.90 12.59 7.00
C ILE A 182 -1.91 12.42 5.85
N TYR A 183 -0.65 12.28 6.21
CA TYR A 183 0.47 12.09 5.29
C TYR A 183 1.24 10.82 5.64
N PHE A 184 1.80 10.17 4.63
CA PHE A 184 2.88 9.21 4.83
C PHE A 184 4.23 9.92 4.62
N SER A 185 5.23 9.58 5.42
CA SER A 185 6.55 10.22 5.37
C SER A 185 7.70 9.23 5.56
N TYR A 186 8.86 9.54 4.97
CA TYR A 186 10.10 8.76 5.11
C TYR A 186 10.76 8.92 6.48
N GLY A 187 10.58 10.08 7.10
CA GLY A 187 11.25 10.47 8.33
C GLY A 187 10.27 11.03 9.34
N ALA A 188 10.72 11.18 10.59
CA ALA A 188 9.95 11.85 11.63
C ALA A 188 10.03 13.39 11.53
N ASP A 189 10.88 13.92 10.64
CA ASP A 189 11.18 15.34 10.50
C ASP A 189 10.04 16.09 9.78
N TYR A 190 9.02 16.47 10.52
CA TYR A 190 7.82 17.14 10.01
C TYR A 190 8.07 18.52 9.37
N ASN A 191 9.21 19.15 9.67
CA ASN A 191 9.63 20.44 9.11
C ASN A 191 10.00 20.37 7.62
N ASP A 192 10.25 19.18 7.08
CA ASP A 192 10.56 19.00 5.68
C ASP A 192 9.31 18.51 4.92
N SER A 193 8.64 19.42 4.24
CA SER A 193 7.48 19.06 3.42
C SER A 193 7.83 18.19 2.20
N SER A 194 9.12 18.07 1.83
CA SER A 194 9.55 17.24 0.71
C SER A 194 9.63 15.75 1.03
N ILE A 195 9.56 15.39 2.32
CA ILE A 195 9.64 14.00 2.77
C ILE A 195 8.28 13.35 3.03
N ARG A 196 7.17 14.00 2.63
CA ARG A 196 5.82 13.54 2.95
C ARG A 196 4.88 13.60 1.75
N ASP A 197 4.06 12.56 1.59
CA ASP A 197 3.04 12.44 0.55
C ASP A 197 1.64 12.43 1.18
N VAL A 198 0.71 13.15 0.54
CA VAL A 198 -0.69 13.24 1.00
C VAL A 198 -1.35 11.86 0.89
N PHE A 199 -1.77 11.30 2.02
CA PHE A 199 -2.60 10.09 2.03
C PHE A 199 -4.08 10.45 1.97
N VAL A 200 -4.55 11.34 2.86
CA VAL A 200 -5.91 11.89 2.83
C VAL A 200 -5.92 13.32 3.34
N SER A 201 -6.80 14.15 2.79
CA SER A 201 -6.99 15.54 3.21
C SER A 201 -8.46 15.85 3.40
N GLY A 202 -8.79 16.79 4.29
CA GLY A 202 -10.17 17.25 4.47
C GLY A 202 -11.06 16.35 5.32
N LEU A 203 -10.48 15.61 6.26
CA LEU A 203 -11.26 14.82 7.20
C LEU A 203 -11.98 15.76 8.18
N ALA A 204 -13.24 15.45 8.51
CA ALA A 204 -14.00 16.24 9.49
C ALA A 204 -13.31 16.27 10.86
N THR A 205 -13.46 17.36 11.61
CA THR A 205 -12.90 17.49 12.97
C THR A 205 -13.47 16.50 13.99
N THR A 206 -14.54 15.78 13.63
CA THR A 206 -15.12 14.68 14.42
C THR A 206 -14.61 13.30 14.01
N ALA A 207 -13.74 13.21 12.99
CA ALA A 207 -13.14 11.95 12.59
C ALA A 207 -12.19 11.45 13.68
N THR A 208 -12.25 10.15 13.95
CA THR A 208 -11.40 9.43 14.92
C THR A 208 -10.62 8.29 14.28
N GLN A 209 -10.89 8.01 13.01
CA GLN A 209 -10.28 6.92 12.28
C GLN A 209 -10.24 7.24 10.78
N GLN A 210 -9.23 6.70 10.10
CA GLN A 210 -9.14 6.62 8.65
C GLN A 210 -8.65 5.23 8.23
N THR A 211 -9.36 4.59 7.29
CA THR A 211 -8.95 3.30 6.74
C THR A 211 -7.83 3.48 5.70
N VAL A 212 -6.78 2.66 5.84
CA VAL A 212 -5.76 2.37 4.84
C VAL A 212 -6.21 1.12 4.08
N PRO A 213 -6.57 1.22 2.78
CA PRO A 213 -6.98 0.07 2.00
C PRO A 213 -5.91 -1.02 1.96
N ALA A 214 -6.34 -2.29 1.94
CA ALA A 214 -5.46 -3.43 1.80
C ALA A 214 -4.55 -3.30 0.56
N GLY A 215 -3.27 -3.58 0.78
CA GLY A 215 -2.12 -3.45 -0.08
C GLY A 215 -1.87 -2.09 -0.68
N THR A 216 -2.03 -1.08 0.17
CA THR A 216 -1.39 0.23 0.00
C THR A 216 0.13 0.06 0.08
N SER A 217 0.88 0.50 -0.92
CA SER A 217 2.34 0.36 -0.91
C SER A 217 2.99 1.15 0.23
N LYS A 218 3.97 0.54 0.90
CA LYS A 218 4.85 1.22 1.87
C LYS A 218 5.92 2.08 1.21
N PHE A 219 6.19 1.89 -0.08
CA PHE A 219 7.11 2.75 -0.82
C PHE A 219 6.40 4.00 -1.31
N SER A 220 7.11 5.13 -1.26
CA SER A 220 6.59 6.34 -1.84
C SER A 220 6.54 6.29 -3.34
N GLN A 221 5.55 7.02 -3.84
CA GLN A 221 5.24 7.07 -5.23
C GLN A 221 5.90 8.32 -5.81
N GLU A 222 7.20 8.28 -6.08
CA GLU A 222 7.74 9.29 -7.01
C GLU A 222 7.30 9.03 -8.48
N PHE A 223 6.31 8.16 -8.74
CA PHE A 223 5.64 8.09 -10.04
C PHE A 223 4.14 7.80 -9.87
N ILE A 224 3.35 8.86 -9.87
CA ILE A 224 1.95 8.81 -10.31
C ILE A 224 1.99 8.59 -11.82
N GLU A 225 2.04 7.34 -12.29
CA GLU A 225 1.64 7.08 -13.67
C GLU A 225 0.12 7.30 -13.73
N GLU A 226 -0.29 8.48 -14.21
CA GLU A 226 -1.68 8.67 -14.61
C GLU A 226 -1.92 7.77 -15.81
N VAL A 227 -2.66 6.69 -15.58
CA VAL A 227 -3.03 5.77 -16.63
C VAL A 227 -4.27 6.32 -17.30
N THR A 228 -4.10 6.71 -18.56
CA THR A 228 -5.22 7.02 -19.42
C THR A 228 -5.56 5.78 -20.23
N CYS A 229 -6.81 5.34 -20.18
CA CYS A 229 -7.30 4.25 -21.01
C CYS A 229 -8.37 4.75 -21.97
N ASN A 230 -8.24 4.36 -23.24
CA ASN A 230 -9.31 4.40 -24.22
C ASN A 230 -9.91 3.01 -24.31
N PHE A 231 -11.24 2.92 -24.23
CA PHE A 231 -11.92 1.63 -24.24
C PHE A 231 -13.28 1.73 -24.90
N THR A 232 -13.80 0.56 -25.24
CA THR A 232 -15.14 0.38 -25.72
C THR A 232 -15.71 -0.95 -25.23
N ILE A 233 -17.03 -1.00 -25.08
CA ILE A 233 -17.75 -2.19 -24.64
C ILE A 233 -19.06 -2.29 -25.41
N ALA A 234 -19.52 -3.50 -25.67
CA ALA A 234 -20.81 -3.75 -26.31
C ALA A 234 -21.96 -3.10 -25.52
N ASP A 235 -22.80 -2.38 -26.26
CA ASP A 235 -24.00 -1.64 -25.86
C ASP A 235 -23.87 -0.65 -24.70
N THR A 236 -23.70 -1.11 -23.46
CA THR A 236 -23.77 -0.23 -22.28
C THR A 236 -22.73 -0.58 -21.22
N VAL A 237 -21.99 0.44 -20.78
CA VAL A 237 -21.19 0.39 -19.53
C VAL A 237 -22.12 0.49 -18.34
N LEU A 238 -22.05 -0.48 -17.42
CA LEU A 238 -22.82 -0.49 -16.18
C LEU A 238 -22.08 0.25 -15.06
N SER A 239 -20.79 -0.05 -14.86
CA SER A 239 -19.97 0.56 -13.82
C SER A 239 -18.48 0.45 -14.15
N ILE A 240 -17.69 1.38 -13.62
CA ILE A 240 -16.23 1.33 -13.58
C ILE A 240 -15.77 1.61 -12.15
N VAL A 241 -15.12 0.63 -11.54
CA VAL A 241 -14.58 0.73 -10.18
C VAL A 241 -13.06 0.60 -10.26
N TYR A 242 -12.35 1.51 -9.60
CA TYR A 242 -10.90 1.43 -9.47
C TYR A 242 -10.50 1.54 -8.01
N ASN A 243 -9.68 0.60 -7.52
CA ASN A 243 -9.26 0.54 -6.12
C ASN A 243 -10.42 0.62 -5.12
N GLY A 244 -11.53 -0.05 -5.41
CA GLY A 244 -12.75 -0.05 -4.58
C GLY A 244 -13.60 1.23 -4.67
N VAL A 245 -13.21 2.23 -5.46
CA VAL A 245 -13.96 3.49 -5.66
C VAL A 245 -14.66 3.47 -7.02
N ASP A 246 -15.97 3.76 -7.03
CA ASP A 246 -16.73 3.94 -8.26
C ASP A 246 -16.35 5.26 -8.95
N ILE A 247 -15.69 5.14 -10.11
CA ILE A 247 -15.22 6.24 -10.95
C ILE A 247 -16.04 6.35 -12.23
N THR A 248 -17.20 5.70 -12.34
CA THR A 248 -18.04 5.73 -13.55
C THR A 248 -18.37 7.15 -14.01
N HIS A 249 -18.56 8.06 -13.07
CA HIS A 249 -18.87 9.48 -13.33
C HIS A 249 -17.71 10.29 -13.91
N THR A 250 -16.47 9.78 -13.87
CA THR A 250 -15.28 10.45 -14.41
C THR A 250 -15.01 10.10 -15.88
N VAL A 251 -15.72 9.09 -16.41
CA VAL A 251 -15.54 8.61 -17.78
C VAL A 251 -16.00 9.68 -18.77
N ASN A 252 -15.11 10.03 -19.70
CA ASN A 252 -15.42 10.92 -20.80
C ASN A 252 -15.95 10.10 -22.00
N GLY A 253 -17.21 10.33 -22.37
CA GLY A 253 -17.91 9.65 -23.45
C GLY A 253 -19.31 9.16 -23.03
N THR A 254 -20.18 8.85 -23.99
CA THR A 254 -21.54 8.39 -23.72
C THR A 254 -21.55 6.92 -23.33
N LEU A 255 -21.88 6.57 -22.08
CA LEU A 255 -21.81 5.18 -21.57
C LEU A 255 -22.66 4.15 -22.33
N ALA A 256 -23.74 4.59 -22.99
CA ALA A 256 -24.65 3.75 -23.79
C ALA A 256 -24.37 3.78 -25.31
N ASP A 257 -23.32 4.47 -25.75
CA ASP A 257 -22.91 4.50 -27.16
C ASP A 257 -21.72 3.56 -27.35
N TRP A 258 -21.99 2.33 -27.78
CA TRP A 258 -20.96 1.32 -27.97
C TRP A 258 -20.06 1.59 -29.18
N THR A 259 -20.50 2.42 -30.13
CA THR A 259 -19.70 2.76 -31.33
C THR A 259 -18.65 3.83 -31.07
N SER A 260 -18.70 4.47 -29.90
CA SER A 260 -17.83 5.59 -29.54
C SER A 260 -16.83 5.22 -28.45
N THR A 261 -15.56 5.54 -28.70
CA THR A 261 -14.46 5.40 -27.73
C THR A 261 -14.74 6.21 -26.46
N LYS A 262 -14.56 5.56 -25.31
CA LYS A 262 -14.65 6.17 -23.99
C LYS A 262 -13.26 6.31 -23.43
N ARG A 263 -13.05 7.38 -22.66
CA ARG A 263 -11.76 7.65 -22.03
C ARG A 263 -11.93 7.73 -20.52
N LEU A 264 -11.09 7.01 -19.80
CA LEU A 264 -10.97 7.09 -18.36
C LEU A 264 -9.51 7.37 -17.98
N SER A 265 -9.33 8.06 -16.85
CA SER A 265 -8.01 8.29 -16.25
C SER A 265 -8.07 7.92 -14.78
N PHE A 266 -7.03 7.25 -14.29
CA PHE A 266 -6.85 6.99 -12.87
C PHE A 266 -5.37 7.01 -12.51
N ARG A 267 -5.09 7.22 -11.22
CA ARG A 267 -3.74 7.11 -10.68
C ARG A 267 -3.47 5.66 -10.33
N LYS A 268 -2.46 5.04 -10.94
CA LYS A 268 -2.16 3.63 -10.73
C LYS A 268 -1.72 3.36 -9.29
N VAL A 269 -2.44 2.48 -8.59
CA VAL A 269 -2.14 1.98 -7.25
C VAL A 269 -1.74 0.51 -7.37
N PRO A 270 -0.51 0.09 -7.03
CA PRO A 270 -0.06 -1.30 -7.15
C PRO A 270 -0.99 -2.32 -6.48
N GLY A 271 -1.34 -3.37 -7.23
CA GLY A 271 -2.22 -4.44 -6.78
C GLY A 271 -3.71 -4.06 -6.66
N ALA A 272 -4.08 -2.82 -6.96
CA ALA A 272 -5.49 -2.43 -7.07
C ALA A 272 -6.14 -3.04 -8.32
N TYR A 273 -7.43 -3.35 -8.19
CA TYR A 273 -8.26 -3.79 -9.31
C TYR A 273 -8.86 -2.60 -10.07
N LEU A 274 -8.77 -2.67 -11.39
CA LEU A 274 -9.67 -1.98 -12.32
C LEU A 274 -10.78 -2.94 -12.72
N VAL A 275 -12.03 -2.57 -12.47
CA VAL A 275 -13.21 -3.39 -12.78
C VAL A 275 -14.11 -2.61 -13.72
N ILE A 276 -14.44 -3.19 -14.86
CA ILE A 276 -15.35 -2.61 -15.86
C ILE A 276 -16.48 -3.61 -16.09
N ALA A 277 -17.71 -3.20 -15.80
CA ALA A 277 -18.90 -4.01 -16.03
C ALA A 277 -19.70 -3.47 -17.21
N GLY A 278 -20.23 -4.37 -18.04
CA GLY A 278 -21.05 -4.02 -19.19
C GLY A 278 -22.17 -5.02 -19.43
N SER A 279 -23.10 -4.60 -20.27
CA SER A 279 -24.24 -5.40 -20.71
C SER A 279 -24.38 -5.26 -22.21
N SER A 280 -24.50 -6.39 -22.90
CA SER A 280 -24.95 -6.38 -24.29
C SER A 280 -26.47 -6.55 -24.38
N VAL A 281 -27.07 -6.03 -25.44
CA VAL A 281 -28.48 -6.22 -25.77
C VAL A 281 -28.59 -7.00 -27.07
N ILE A 282 -29.51 -7.96 -27.11
CA ILE A 282 -29.96 -8.51 -28.39
C ILE A 282 -30.92 -7.48 -28.96
N ASP A 283 -30.57 -6.89 -30.10
CA ASP A 283 -31.52 -6.07 -30.84
C ASP A 283 -32.69 -6.97 -31.28
N SER A 284 -33.88 -6.71 -30.73
CA SER A 284 -35.10 -7.43 -31.10
C SER A 284 -35.44 -7.33 -32.59
N SER A 285 -34.92 -6.32 -33.30
CA SER A 285 -35.04 -6.18 -34.75
C SER A 285 -34.21 -7.22 -35.52
N TRP A 286 -33.25 -7.87 -34.86
CA TRP A 286 -32.46 -8.97 -35.41
C TRP A 286 -33.13 -10.31 -35.18
N CYS A 287 -34.29 -10.36 -34.53
CA CYS A 287 -35.04 -11.58 -34.30
C CYS A 287 -36.33 -11.58 -35.11
N SER A 288 -36.58 -12.67 -35.84
CA SER A 288 -37.84 -12.81 -36.57
C SER A 288 -38.98 -12.90 -35.55
N PRO A 289 -40.05 -12.09 -35.64
CA PRO A 289 -41.18 -12.20 -34.72
C PRO A 289 -42.02 -13.47 -34.94
N THR A 290 -41.74 -14.25 -35.99
CA THR A 290 -42.48 -15.47 -36.37
C THR A 290 -41.68 -16.75 -36.23
N GLU A 291 -40.37 -16.67 -36.01
CA GLU A 291 -39.49 -17.82 -35.77
C GLU A 291 -38.63 -17.47 -34.55
N ASP A 292 -38.49 -18.36 -33.56
CA ASP A 292 -37.58 -18.20 -32.40
C ASP A 292 -36.09 -18.24 -32.85
N VAL A 293 -35.73 -17.42 -33.84
CA VAL A 293 -34.46 -17.42 -34.57
C VAL A 293 -34.06 -15.98 -34.83
N CYS A 294 -32.93 -15.56 -34.26
CA CYS A 294 -32.28 -14.30 -34.59
C CYS A 294 -31.33 -14.48 -35.80
N ILE A 295 -31.10 -13.41 -36.57
CA ILE A 295 -30.35 -13.35 -37.85
C ILE A 295 -28.92 -13.89 -37.72
N ALA A 296 -28.41 -14.02 -36.50
CA ALA A 296 -27.21 -14.75 -36.12
C ALA A 296 -27.30 -16.30 -36.23
N GLY A 297 -28.37 -16.85 -36.80
CA GLY A 297 -28.48 -18.27 -37.13
C GLY A 297 -28.80 -19.17 -35.92
N LYS A 298 -30.01 -19.73 -35.91
CA LYS A 298 -30.40 -20.96 -35.19
C LYS A 298 -30.19 -21.04 -33.66
N HIS A 299 -30.38 -19.98 -32.88
CA HIS A 299 -30.40 -20.11 -31.42
C HIS A 299 -31.62 -19.45 -30.77
N SER A 300 -32.23 -20.16 -29.83
CA SER A 300 -33.24 -19.64 -28.90
C SER A 300 -32.59 -18.62 -27.96
N VAL A 301 -33.36 -17.66 -27.44
CA VAL A 301 -32.87 -16.52 -26.60
C VAL A 301 -32.05 -16.96 -25.36
N GLY A 302 -32.10 -18.24 -24.97
CA GLY A 302 -31.30 -18.83 -23.88
C GLY A 302 -29.94 -19.42 -24.26
N ASP A 303 -29.63 -19.61 -25.54
CA ASP A 303 -28.37 -20.23 -26.04
C ASP A 303 -27.48 -19.22 -26.80
N PHE A 304 -27.74 -17.92 -26.64
CA PHE A 304 -27.00 -16.90 -27.37
C PHE A 304 -25.61 -16.72 -26.76
N ASN A 305 -24.57 -17.13 -27.48
CA ASN A 305 -23.19 -16.94 -27.04
C ASN A 305 -22.72 -15.52 -27.36
N PHE A 306 -22.78 -14.63 -26.37
CA PHE A 306 -22.37 -13.24 -26.52
C PHE A 306 -20.87 -13.06 -26.80
N CYS A 307 -20.03 -14.08 -26.57
CA CYS A 307 -18.64 -14.05 -27.02
C CYS A 307 -18.50 -13.76 -28.52
N LEU A 308 -19.43 -14.26 -29.34
CA LEU A 308 -19.36 -14.11 -30.80
C LEU A 308 -19.81 -12.73 -31.29
N TYR A 309 -20.53 -11.96 -30.46
CA TYR A 309 -21.25 -10.75 -30.91
C TYR A 309 -20.98 -9.52 -30.06
N ALA A 310 -20.67 -9.69 -28.78
CA ALA A 310 -20.27 -8.64 -27.86
C ALA A 310 -18.75 -8.65 -27.66
N GLY A 311 -18.19 -7.52 -27.26
CA GLY A 311 -16.78 -7.41 -26.95
C GLY A 311 -16.49 -6.22 -26.06
N PHE A 312 -15.45 -6.35 -25.25
CA PHE A 312 -14.79 -5.29 -24.51
C PHE A 312 -13.36 -5.17 -25.05
N SER A 313 -12.97 -3.96 -25.40
CA SER A 313 -11.62 -3.65 -25.87
C SER A 313 -11.11 -2.42 -25.15
N ILE A 314 -9.83 -2.43 -24.79
CA ILE A 314 -9.19 -1.39 -24.01
C ILE A 314 -7.73 -1.26 -24.42
N ARG A 315 -7.24 -0.03 -24.41
CA ARG A 315 -5.83 0.31 -24.57
C ARG A 315 -5.47 1.47 -23.66
N CYS A 316 -4.44 1.29 -22.86
CA CYS A 316 -3.99 2.26 -21.88
C CYS A 316 -2.58 2.78 -22.16
N SER A 317 -2.25 3.93 -21.56
CA SER A 317 -0.94 4.57 -21.67
C SER A 317 0.19 3.74 -21.08
N ASP A 318 -0.10 2.88 -20.10
CA ASP A 318 0.86 1.98 -19.45
C ASP A 318 1.04 0.63 -20.18
N GLY A 319 0.47 0.50 -21.38
CA GLY A 319 0.54 -0.71 -22.20
C GLY A 319 -0.51 -1.78 -21.87
N LEU A 320 -1.40 -1.55 -20.88
CA LEU A 320 -2.54 -2.44 -20.66
C LEU A 320 -3.43 -2.49 -21.92
N THR A 321 -3.74 -3.71 -22.36
CA THR A 321 -4.63 -3.98 -23.49
C THR A 321 -5.66 -5.06 -23.14
N GLY A 322 -6.65 -5.28 -24.00
CA GLY A 322 -7.63 -6.37 -23.86
C GLY A 322 -7.08 -7.78 -24.12
N ALA A 323 -5.76 -7.99 -24.24
CA ALA A 323 -5.18 -9.26 -24.70
C ALA A 323 -4.84 -10.26 -23.58
N SER A 324 -4.39 -9.81 -22.40
CA SER A 324 -3.95 -10.69 -21.31
C SER A 324 -4.04 -10.00 -19.95
N GLY A 325 -4.09 -10.80 -18.87
CA GLY A 325 -4.15 -10.31 -17.49
C GLY A 325 -5.53 -9.91 -16.99
N TRP A 326 -6.57 -10.09 -17.81
CA TRP A 326 -7.96 -9.87 -17.43
C TRP A 326 -8.60 -11.14 -16.89
N GLU A 327 -9.44 -10.97 -15.89
CA GLU A 327 -10.37 -12.00 -15.44
C GLU A 327 -11.80 -11.55 -15.74
N ALA A 328 -12.67 -12.46 -16.18
CA ALA A 328 -14.05 -12.15 -16.52
C ALA A 328 -15.05 -12.95 -15.67
N PHE A 329 -16.16 -12.30 -15.33
CA PHE A 329 -17.35 -12.91 -14.74
C PHE A 329 -18.54 -12.68 -15.67
N GLY A 330 -19.33 -13.73 -15.91
CA GLY A 330 -20.51 -13.70 -16.78
C GLY A 330 -21.81 -13.95 -16.02
N SER A 331 -22.90 -13.27 -16.41
CA SER A 331 -24.23 -13.48 -15.84
C SER A 331 -25.34 -13.14 -16.83
N ASN A 332 -26.46 -13.87 -16.77
CA ASN A 332 -27.65 -13.60 -17.60
C ASN A 332 -28.68 -12.69 -16.93
N THR A 333 -28.55 -12.42 -15.63
CA THR A 333 -29.51 -11.61 -14.85
C THR A 333 -28.97 -10.25 -14.43
N GLY A 334 -27.69 -9.97 -14.71
CA GLY A 334 -26.99 -8.75 -14.32
C GLY A 334 -25.72 -9.04 -13.50
N VAL A 335 -24.86 -8.04 -13.38
CA VAL A 335 -23.65 -8.09 -12.54
C VAL A 335 -24.00 -7.55 -11.15
N ASP A 336 -23.80 -8.34 -10.10
CA ASP A 336 -24.04 -7.91 -8.71
C ASP A 336 -22.98 -6.93 -8.19
N ALA A 337 -23.22 -6.34 -7.02
CA ALA A 337 -22.34 -5.34 -6.43
C ALA A 337 -20.95 -5.89 -6.06
N MET A 338 -20.84 -7.16 -5.66
CA MET A 338 -19.55 -7.77 -5.31
C MET A 338 -18.68 -7.94 -6.55
N HIS A 339 -19.28 -8.35 -7.68
CA HIS A 339 -18.59 -8.45 -8.96
C HIS A 339 -18.27 -7.08 -9.57
N GLN A 340 -19.16 -6.08 -9.42
CA GLN A 340 -18.86 -4.69 -9.81
C GLN A 340 -17.68 -4.11 -9.01
N ALA A 341 -17.52 -4.48 -7.75
CA ALA A 341 -16.39 -4.08 -6.91
C ALA A 341 -15.12 -4.92 -7.12
N GLY A 342 -15.18 -5.99 -7.93
CA GLY A 342 -14.04 -6.88 -8.16
C GLY A 342 -13.77 -7.88 -7.04
N LEU A 343 -14.67 -7.99 -6.05
CA LEU A 343 -14.52 -8.81 -4.84
C LEU A 343 -15.33 -10.12 -4.90
N GLY A 344 -16.09 -10.35 -5.97
CA GLY A 344 -16.84 -11.59 -6.19
C GLY A 344 -15.95 -12.83 -6.38
N SER A 345 -16.56 -14.01 -6.29
CA SER A 345 -15.91 -15.30 -6.56
C SER A 345 -16.31 -15.85 -7.94
N GLY A 346 -15.49 -16.69 -8.56
CA GLY A 346 -15.83 -17.34 -9.84
C GLY A 346 -15.36 -16.59 -11.09
N TRP A 347 -14.28 -15.80 -10.97
CA TRP A 347 -13.63 -15.13 -12.09
C TRP A 347 -12.85 -16.10 -12.98
N VAL A 348 -12.93 -15.91 -14.29
CA VAL A 348 -12.27 -16.74 -15.31
C VAL A 348 -11.08 -15.97 -15.91
N GLN A 349 -9.85 -16.47 -15.75
CA GLN A 349 -8.60 -15.79 -16.14
C GLN A 349 -8.32 -15.74 -17.65
N SER A 350 -9.06 -16.51 -18.42
CA SER A 350 -9.04 -16.43 -19.89
C SER A 350 -10.44 -16.08 -20.34
N PRO A 351 -10.79 -14.79 -20.32
CA PRO A 351 -11.97 -14.30 -21.00
C PRO A 351 -11.99 -14.85 -22.42
N CYS A 352 -13.19 -15.06 -22.95
CA CYS A 352 -13.31 -15.44 -24.34
C CYS A 352 -12.66 -14.36 -25.22
N ILE A 353 -11.96 -14.75 -26.29
CA ILE A 353 -11.57 -13.81 -27.33
C ILE A 353 -12.78 -13.63 -28.27
N SER A 354 -13.32 -12.43 -28.29
CA SER A 354 -14.54 -12.12 -29.01
C SER A 354 -14.32 -12.07 -30.53
N GLU A 355 -15.19 -12.76 -31.26
CA GLU A 355 -15.24 -12.76 -32.73
C GLU A 355 -16.09 -11.61 -33.31
N SER A 356 -16.60 -10.73 -32.45
CA SER A 356 -17.46 -9.63 -32.89
C SER A 356 -16.76 -8.72 -33.91
N GLY A 357 -17.52 -8.18 -34.86
CA GLY A 357 -17.04 -7.17 -35.83
C GLY A 357 -16.82 -5.78 -35.22
N PHE A 358 -17.08 -5.65 -33.92
CA PHE A 358 -16.85 -4.46 -33.11
C PHE A 358 -15.34 -4.23 -32.90
N TYR A 359 -14.90 -2.99 -32.62
CA TYR A 359 -13.49 -2.68 -32.31
C TYR A 359 -13.32 -1.33 -31.59
N LEU A 360 -12.18 -1.14 -30.94
CA LEU A 360 -11.74 0.16 -30.43
C LEU A 360 -11.20 0.99 -31.59
N VAL A 361 -11.74 2.18 -31.84
CA VAL A 361 -11.38 2.99 -33.03
C VAL A 361 -9.88 3.30 -33.10
N ASP A 362 -9.24 3.48 -31.95
CA ASP A 362 -7.81 3.79 -31.86
C ASP A 362 -6.92 2.52 -31.85
N ASP A 363 -7.51 1.32 -31.89
CA ASP A 363 -6.84 0.02 -31.84
C ASP A 363 -7.72 -1.08 -32.47
N ASP A 364 -7.91 -1.02 -33.78
CA ASP A 364 -8.83 -1.89 -34.51
C ASP A 364 -8.35 -3.36 -34.63
N GLU A 365 -7.06 -3.59 -34.42
CA GLU A 365 -6.43 -4.92 -34.29
C GLU A 365 -6.38 -5.43 -32.83
N GLY A 366 -6.80 -4.61 -31.86
CA GLY A 366 -6.76 -4.93 -30.44
C GLY A 366 -7.62 -6.15 -30.09
N ALA A 367 -7.11 -7.00 -29.19
CA ALA A 367 -7.87 -8.14 -28.68
C ALA A 367 -9.15 -7.66 -27.99
N LYS A 368 -10.24 -8.36 -28.27
CA LYS A 368 -11.54 -8.13 -27.67
C LYS A 368 -11.88 -9.28 -26.78
N ILE A 369 -12.40 -8.98 -25.61
CA ILE A 369 -12.74 -10.00 -24.64
C ILE A 369 -14.21 -9.97 -24.26
N TRP A 370 -14.76 -11.13 -23.89
CA TRP A 370 -16.06 -11.25 -23.27
C TRP A 370 -16.08 -12.37 -22.21
N ALA A 371 -17.19 -12.53 -21.50
CA ALA A 371 -17.37 -13.63 -20.57
C ALA A 371 -17.31 -14.99 -21.31
N GLY A 372 -16.56 -15.95 -20.74
CA GLY A 372 -16.27 -17.25 -21.37
C GLY A 372 -17.49 -18.16 -21.56
N GLY A 373 -18.51 -18.04 -20.71
CA GLY A 373 -19.77 -18.78 -20.82
C GLY A 373 -20.75 -18.17 -21.83
N GLY A 374 -20.39 -17.07 -22.48
CA GLY A 374 -21.21 -16.41 -23.49
C GLY A 374 -22.39 -15.64 -22.89
N GLU A 375 -22.35 -15.27 -21.62
CA GLU A 375 -23.45 -14.61 -20.93
C GLU A 375 -23.66 -13.15 -21.37
N ARG A 376 -24.89 -12.65 -21.17
CA ARG A 376 -25.30 -11.31 -21.60
C ARG A 376 -24.59 -10.16 -20.89
N HIS A 377 -24.34 -10.31 -19.59
CA HIS A 377 -23.70 -9.33 -18.75
C HIS A 377 -22.31 -9.84 -18.39
N ALA A 378 -21.31 -8.96 -18.46
CA ALA A 378 -19.94 -9.30 -18.13
C ALA A 378 -19.33 -8.25 -17.22
N ALA A 379 -18.52 -8.70 -16.27
CA ALA A 379 -17.58 -7.87 -15.55
C ALA A 379 -16.16 -8.32 -15.86
N PHE A 380 -15.26 -7.37 -16.07
CA PHE A 380 -13.86 -7.62 -16.34
C PHE A 380 -13.06 -6.97 -15.22
N ARG A 381 -12.18 -7.71 -14.56
CA ARG A 381 -11.22 -7.12 -13.62
C ARG A 381 -9.79 -7.37 -14.08
N TRP A 382 -8.96 -6.35 -13.91
CA TRP A 382 -7.53 -6.40 -14.12
C TRP A 382 -6.83 -5.93 -12.86
N GLN A 383 -5.85 -6.70 -12.40
CA GLN A 383 -5.04 -6.31 -11.26
C GLN A 383 -3.78 -5.59 -11.75
N SER A 384 -3.56 -4.38 -11.25
CA SER A 384 -2.33 -3.67 -11.55
C SER A 384 -1.12 -4.39 -10.96
N MET A 385 -0.11 -4.64 -11.79
CA MET A 385 1.14 -5.28 -11.35
C MET A 385 1.87 -4.43 -10.31
N PRO A 386 2.69 -5.03 -9.44
CA PRO A 386 3.61 -4.28 -8.59
C PRO A 386 4.52 -3.43 -9.49
N VAL A 387 4.39 -2.11 -9.43
CA VAL A 387 5.38 -1.22 -10.01
C VAL A 387 6.59 -1.29 -9.08
N ALA A 388 7.76 -1.70 -9.59
CA ALA A 388 9.00 -1.57 -8.84
C ALA A 388 9.21 -0.06 -8.59
N PRO A 389 9.31 0.40 -7.32
CA PRO A 389 9.51 1.81 -7.04
C PRO A 389 10.85 2.25 -7.66
N THR A 390 10.82 3.30 -8.47
CA THR A 390 12.00 3.87 -9.14
C THR A 390 12.80 4.81 -8.22
N SER A 391 12.22 5.22 -7.08
CA SER A 391 12.93 5.71 -5.90
C SER A 391 12.53 4.83 -4.70
N ASN A 392 13.50 4.16 -4.10
CA ASN A 392 13.27 3.14 -3.08
C ASN A 392 13.02 3.73 -1.68
N GLU A 393 12.37 4.89 -1.60
CA GLU A 393 12.13 5.55 -0.32
C GLU A 393 10.89 4.93 0.34
N THR A 394 11.10 4.35 1.51
CA THR A 394 10.08 3.61 2.23
C THR A 394 9.44 4.54 3.25
N TYR A 395 8.13 4.70 3.23
CA TYR A 395 7.44 5.41 4.30
C TYR A 395 7.70 4.71 5.63
N GLY A 396 8.24 5.48 6.57
CA GLY A 396 8.50 5.06 7.94
C GLY A 396 7.48 5.61 8.92
N TYR A 397 6.68 6.62 8.53
CA TYR A 397 5.85 7.38 9.45
C TYR A 397 4.50 7.78 8.86
N ILE A 398 3.48 7.86 9.73
CA ILE A 398 2.20 8.51 9.52
C ILE A 398 2.24 9.84 10.28
N MET A 399 1.85 10.93 9.62
CA MET A 399 1.72 12.24 10.24
C MET A 399 0.28 12.72 10.12
N LEU A 400 -0.30 13.20 11.22
CA LEU A 400 -1.65 13.75 11.27
C LEU A 400 -1.59 15.21 11.72
N PHE A 401 -2.11 16.08 10.86
CA PHE A 401 -2.16 17.52 11.04
C PHE A 401 -3.60 18.00 11.22
N ALA A 402 -3.78 19.01 12.08
CA ALA A 402 -5.00 19.81 12.10
C ALA A 402 -4.82 21.04 11.20
N GLU A 403 -5.88 21.49 10.54
CA GLU A 403 -5.88 22.69 9.71
C GLU A 403 -6.92 23.70 10.18
N SER A 404 -6.56 24.98 10.27
CA SER A 404 -7.43 26.09 10.65
C SER A 404 -7.75 27.01 9.47
N THR A 405 -8.50 28.09 9.72
CA THR A 405 -8.67 29.19 8.74
C THR A 405 -7.37 29.92 8.39
N LEU A 406 -6.33 29.79 9.21
CA LEU A 406 -5.08 30.52 9.07
C LEU A 406 -4.02 29.68 8.35
N ALA A 407 -3.78 28.46 8.85
CA ALA A 407 -2.76 27.55 8.34
C ALA A 407 -3.05 26.10 8.79
N GLU A 408 -2.39 25.16 8.14
CA GLU A 408 -2.15 23.83 8.70
C GLU A 408 -1.15 23.95 9.85
N GLN A 409 -1.36 23.15 10.90
CA GLN A 409 -0.41 22.98 12.00
C GLN A 409 0.99 22.65 11.44
N THR A 410 2.04 23.13 12.07
CA THR A 410 3.42 22.81 11.70
C THR A 410 3.94 21.59 12.45
N THR A 411 3.43 21.32 13.65
CA THR A 411 3.81 20.22 14.55
C THR A 411 2.72 19.12 14.58
N PRO A 412 2.84 18.05 13.77
CA PRO A 412 1.84 17.00 13.72
C PRO A 412 1.93 16.01 14.87
N ALA A 413 0.88 15.19 15.02
CA ALA A 413 1.02 13.90 15.68
C ALA A 413 1.72 12.92 14.72
N VAL A 414 2.78 12.27 15.20
CA VAL A 414 3.64 11.39 14.39
C VAL A 414 3.60 9.97 14.94
N LEU A 415 3.46 8.99 14.05
CA LEU A 415 3.46 7.56 14.37
C LEU A 415 4.41 6.81 13.44
N ALA A 416 5.30 5.99 13.99
CA ALA A 416 6.13 5.09 13.17
C ALA A 416 5.29 3.93 12.62
N ILE A 417 5.53 3.57 11.35
CA ILE A 417 4.86 2.46 10.68
C ILE A 417 5.59 1.15 10.99
N ASP A 418 4.84 0.19 11.54
CA ASP A 418 5.26 -1.21 11.71
C ASP A 418 4.56 -2.07 10.64
N ASP A 419 5.34 -2.51 9.65
CA ASP A 419 4.89 -3.36 8.53
C ASP A 419 4.95 -4.83 8.99
N GLY A 420 3.77 -5.38 9.27
CA GLY A 420 3.62 -6.62 9.99
C GLY A 420 3.62 -7.83 9.07
N VAL A 421 4.78 -8.31 8.65
CA VAL A 421 4.86 -9.45 7.71
C VAL A 421 4.64 -10.79 8.41
N SER A 422 3.85 -11.68 7.80
CA SER A 422 3.76 -13.09 8.20
C SER A 422 4.15 -14.00 7.05
N SER A 423 4.74 -15.14 7.36
CA SER A 423 5.19 -16.11 6.34
C SER A 423 4.93 -17.55 6.79
N VAL A 424 5.05 -18.48 5.85
CA VAL A 424 5.00 -19.91 6.12
C VAL A 424 6.36 -20.51 5.80
N THR A 425 6.83 -21.40 6.67
CA THR A 425 8.02 -22.23 6.47
C THR A 425 7.68 -23.72 6.60
N ALA A 426 8.61 -24.57 6.17
CA ALA A 426 8.52 -26.02 6.29
C ALA A 426 7.20 -26.63 5.73
N LEU A 427 6.65 -26.04 4.67
CA LEU A 427 5.52 -26.61 3.94
C LEU A 427 5.92 -27.98 3.40
N ARG A 428 5.15 -29.00 3.76
CA ARG A 428 5.33 -30.38 3.30
C ARG A 428 3.98 -31.00 3.00
N PHE A 429 3.96 -31.79 1.94
CA PHE A 429 2.83 -32.61 1.56
C PHE A 429 3.40 -33.89 0.95
N VAL A 430 2.81 -35.02 1.33
CA VAL A 430 3.09 -36.33 0.75
C VAL A 430 1.74 -36.88 0.35
N ASP A 431 1.61 -37.25 -0.92
CA ASP A 431 0.41 -37.95 -1.36
C ASP A 431 0.41 -39.37 -0.78
N GLU A 432 -0.67 -39.68 -0.09
CA GLU A 432 -0.94 -40.96 0.55
C GLU A 432 -1.97 -41.79 -0.23
N ASP A 433 -2.53 -41.25 -1.31
CA ASP A 433 -3.41 -42.00 -2.20
C ASP A 433 -2.59 -42.91 -3.15
N LEU A 434 -3.22 -44.00 -3.57
CA LEU A 434 -2.60 -45.04 -4.41
C LEU A 434 -3.07 -44.98 -5.86
N CYS A 435 -3.92 -44.01 -6.20
CA CYS A 435 -4.52 -43.88 -7.52
C CYS A 435 -3.95 -42.69 -8.28
N PRO A 436 -3.50 -42.88 -9.53
CA PRO A 436 -3.13 -41.77 -10.38
C PRO A 436 -4.34 -40.83 -10.52
N ASP A 437 -4.09 -39.53 -10.42
CA ASP A 437 -5.08 -38.45 -10.47
C ASP A 437 -5.98 -38.30 -9.21
N GLN A 438 -5.64 -38.96 -8.10
CA GLN A 438 -6.27 -38.75 -6.80
C GLN A 438 -5.23 -38.35 -5.77
N MET A 439 -5.58 -37.39 -4.93
CA MET A 439 -4.70 -36.86 -3.90
C MET A 439 -5.34 -37.01 -2.53
N GLY A 440 -4.55 -37.44 -1.57
CA GLY A 440 -4.96 -37.59 -0.19
C GLY A 440 -3.76 -37.46 0.74
N GLY A 441 -3.97 -36.98 1.95
CA GLY A 441 -2.89 -36.88 2.94
C GLY A 441 -2.88 -35.57 3.70
N GLU A 442 -1.84 -35.37 4.51
CA GLU A 442 -1.74 -34.23 5.41
C GLU A 442 -0.74 -33.19 4.89
N VAL A 443 -1.24 -32.00 4.52
CA VAL A 443 -0.40 -30.83 4.29
C VAL A 443 0.01 -30.28 5.64
N ARG A 444 1.30 -30.09 5.90
CA ARG A 444 1.83 -29.54 7.16
C ARG A 444 2.73 -28.34 6.91
N TRP A 445 2.72 -27.38 7.82
CA TRP A 445 3.50 -26.14 7.72
C TRP A 445 3.85 -25.57 9.09
N THR A 446 4.68 -24.53 9.11
CA THR A 446 4.98 -23.71 10.30
C THR A 446 4.71 -22.24 9.96
N GLY A 447 3.91 -21.54 10.75
CA GLY A 447 3.74 -20.10 10.61
C GLY A 447 4.86 -19.32 11.31
N GLU A 448 5.36 -18.26 10.69
CA GLU A 448 6.35 -17.34 11.23
C GLU A 448 5.92 -15.87 11.07
N GLY A 449 6.55 -14.96 11.82
CA GLY A 449 6.28 -13.53 11.78
C GLY A 449 5.16 -13.07 12.73
N TYR A 450 4.32 -12.14 12.27
CA TYR A 450 3.27 -11.49 13.09
C TYR A 450 1.99 -12.35 13.23
N LEU A 451 2.14 -13.55 13.78
CA LEU A 451 1.06 -14.53 13.96
C LEU A 451 -0.21 -14.04 14.69
N PRO A 452 -0.16 -13.12 15.68
CA PRO A 452 -1.38 -12.63 16.33
C PRO A 452 -2.39 -11.94 15.40
N ARG A 453 -1.97 -11.53 14.19
CA ARG A 453 -2.82 -10.86 13.19
C ARG A 453 -3.36 -11.83 12.13
N VAL A 454 -2.96 -13.10 12.17
CA VAL A 454 -3.41 -14.16 11.27
C VAL A 454 -4.76 -14.70 11.74
N SER A 455 -5.78 -14.71 10.89
CA SER A 455 -7.07 -15.34 11.17
C SER A 455 -7.13 -16.81 10.74
N SER A 456 -6.50 -17.13 9.60
CA SER A 456 -6.59 -18.44 8.95
C SER A 456 -5.43 -18.67 7.98
N TYR A 457 -5.24 -19.93 7.61
CA TYR A 457 -4.39 -20.36 6.50
C TYR A 457 -5.27 -21.00 5.43
N SER A 458 -5.14 -20.57 4.18
CA SER A 458 -5.87 -21.17 3.06
C SER A 458 -4.91 -21.96 2.19
N VAL A 459 -5.25 -23.23 1.95
CA VAL A 459 -4.43 -24.15 1.17
C VAL A 459 -5.12 -24.44 -0.15
N TYR A 460 -4.37 -24.37 -1.24
CA TYR A 460 -4.89 -24.57 -2.59
C TYR A 460 -4.00 -25.52 -3.38
N PHE A 461 -4.59 -26.20 -4.36
CA PHE A 461 -3.83 -26.64 -5.54
C PHE A 461 -3.66 -25.45 -6.50
N ALA A 462 -2.55 -25.38 -7.23
CA ALA A 462 -2.27 -24.33 -8.21
C ALA A 462 -1.55 -24.88 -9.44
N LEU A 463 -1.67 -24.17 -10.56
CA LEU A 463 -0.99 -24.49 -11.83
C LEU A 463 0.47 -23.99 -11.86
N ALA A 464 0.90 -23.28 -10.81
CA ALA A 464 2.23 -22.72 -10.69
C ALA A 464 2.53 -22.36 -9.21
N PRO A 465 3.82 -22.26 -8.83
CA PRO A 465 4.23 -21.90 -7.47
C PRO A 465 3.83 -20.47 -7.06
N SER A 466 3.41 -19.63 -8.02
CA SER A 466 2.85 -18.30 -7.79
C SER A 466 1.38 -18.33 -7.35
N GLY A 467 0.74 -19.51 -7.31
CA GLY A 467 -0.67 -19.65 -6.97
C GLY A 467 -1.65 -19.26 -8.09
N ILE A 468 -1.18 -19.26 -9.33
CA ILE A 468 -2.00 -19.06 -10.54
C ILE A 468 -2.94 -20.26 -10.72
N GLY A 469 -4.16 -20.00 -11.18
CA GLY A 469 -5.17 -21.03 -11.47
C GLY A 469 -5.57 -21.85 -10.25
N ARG A 470 -5.53 -21.27 -9.05
CA ARG A 470 -5.67 -22.03 -7.80
C ARG A 470 -7.09 -22.53 -7.52
N SER A 471 -7.21 -23.72 -6.92
CA SER A 471 -8.45 -24.31 -6.43
C SER A 471 -8.36 -24.60 -4.94
N LEU A 472 -9.34 -24.13 -4.16
CA LEU A 472 -9.32 -24.21 -2.69
C LEU A 472 -9.49 -25.64 -2.22
N LEU A 473 -8.57 -26.11 -1.37
CA LEU A 473 -8.64 -27.42 -0.73
C LEU A 473 -9.28 -27.34 0.66
N GLY A 474 -8.95 -26.29 1.40
CA GLY A 474 -9.50 -26.06 2.71
C GLY A 474 -8.80 -24.92 3.44
N GLN A 475 -9.33 -24.62 4.61
CA GLN A 475 -8.85 -23.55 5.47
C GLN A 475 -8.50 -24.11 6.86
N GLY A 476 -7.28 -23.84 7.32
CA GLY A 476 -6.86 -24.06 8.69
C GLY A 476 -7.13 -22.82 9.54
N LEU A 477 -7.63 -23.00 10.75
CA LEU A 477 -7.80 -21.89 11.70
C LEU A 477 -6.44 -21.42 12.25
N ILE A 478 -6.42 -20.22 12.85
CA ILE A 478 -5.24 -19.72 13.57
C ILE A 478 -4.66 -20.78 14.53
N GLY A 479 -3.32 -20.92 14.53
CA GLY A 479 -2.60 -21.87 15.36
C GLY A 479 -2.60 -23.32 14.85
N THR A 480 -3.25 -23.61 13.72
CA THR A 480 -3.07 -24.89 13.04
C THR A 480 -1.75 -24.93 12.26
N THR A 481 -1.15 -26.11 12.19
CA THR A 481 0.09 -26.39 11.45
C THR A 481 -0.11 -27.48 10.40
N SER A 482 -1.37 -27.83 10.14
CA SER A 482 -1.73 -28.95 9.27
C SER A 482 -3.17 -28.87 8.76
N LEU A 483 -3.39 -29.40 7.56
CA LEU A 483 -4.70 -29.59 6.93
C LEU A 483 -4.73 -30.98 6.28
N ILE A 484 -5.80 -31.73 6.53
CA ILE A 484 -6.01 -33.04 5.89
C ILE A 484 -6.77 -32.82 4.58
N ILE A 485 -6.17 -33.25 3.48
CA ILE A 485 -6.85 -33.40 2.19
C ILE A 485 -7.60 -34.73 2.22
N PRO A 486 -8.92 -34.75 1.98
CA PRO A 486 -9.68 -35.99 1.93
C PRO A 486 -9.12 -36.96 0.89
N GLN A 487 -9.11 -38.26 1.19
CA GLN A 487 -8.75 -39.29 0.22
C GLN A 487 -9.66 -39.22 -1.02
N ALA A 488 -9.12 -39.65 -2.16
CA ALA A 488 -9.79 -39.62 -3.45
C ALA A 488 -10.18 -38.20 -3.91
N THR A 489 -9.43 -37.17 -3.49
CA THR A 489 -9.62 -35.82 -4.03
C THR A 489 -9.11 -35.80 -5.46
N LEU A 490 -10.03 -35.69 -6.43
CA LEU A 490 -9.71 -35.70 -7.84
C LEU A 490 -8.84 -34.49 -8.24
N LEU A 491 -7.71 -34.76 -8.89
CA LEU A 491 -6.89 -33.76 -9.58
C LEU A 491 -7.60 -33.36 -10.89
N GLN A 492 -8.57 -32.45 -10.78
CA GLN A 492 -9.42 -32.06 -11.92
C GLN A 492 -8.71 -31.19 -12.97
N GLN A 493 -7.46 -30.77 -12.73
CA GLN A 493 -6.63 -29.94 -13.63
C GLN A 493 -5.15 -30.31 -13.51
N ASN A 494 -4.30 -29.88 -14.45
CA ASN A 494 -2.83 -30.02 -14.43
C ASN A 494 -2.19 -29.14 -13.32
N PHE A 495 -2.66 -29.25 -12.07
CA PHE A 495 -2.04 -28.57 -10.95
C PHE A 495 -0.65 -29.14 -10.72
N THR A 496 0.31 -28.24 -10.53
CA THR A 496 1.72 -28.58 -10.34
C THR A 496 2.21 -28.27 -8.94
N ASP A 497 1.42 -27.55 -8.12
CA ASP A 497 1.87 -27.05 -6.82
C ASP A 497 0.74 -27.07 -5.78
N VAL A 498 1.12 -27.30 -4.52
CA VAL A 498 0.33 -26.91 -3.35
C VAL A 498 0.85 -25.57 -2.88
N VAL A 499 -0.06 -24.62 -2.72
CA VAL A 499 0.26 -23.26 -2.26
C VAL A 499 -0.53 -22.95 -1.00
N ILE A 500 0.11 -22.24 -0.08
CA ILE A 500 -0.51 -21.80 1.18
C ILE A 500 -0.49 -20.28 1.24
N TYR A 501 -1.62 -19.72 1.64
CA TYR A 501 -1.81 -18.29 1.87
C TYR A 501 -2.15 -18.04 3.33
N ILE A 502 -1.70 -16.89 3.84
CA ILE A 502 -2.09 -16.39 5.15
C ILE A 502 -3.23 -15.41 4.96
N GLU A 503 -4.22 -15.49 5.85
CA GLU A 503 -5.33 -14.56 5.91
C GLU A 503 -5.29 -13.78 7.22
N SER A 504 -5.61 -12.50 7.15
CA SER A 504 -5.90 -11.66 8.30
C SER A 504 -7.40 -11.37 8.38
N SER A 505 -7.81 -10.61 9.40
CA SER A 505 -9.17 -10.05 9.46
C SER A 505 -9.50 -9.07 8.33
N LEU A 506 -8.49 -8.60 7.58
CA LEU A 506 -8.65 -7.64 6.49
C LEU A 506 -8.65 -8.32 5.12
N VAL A 507 -7.63 -9.13 4.83
CA VAL A 507 -7.42 -9.70 3.50
C VAL A 507 -6.58 -10.99 3.54
N GLN A 508 -6.67 -11.80 2.49
CA GLN A 508 -5.69 -12.83 2.19
C GLN A 508 -4.46 -12.20 1.52
N GLN A 509 -3.27 -12.70 1.84
CA GLN A 509 -2.04 -12.32 1.14
C GLN A 509 -2.20 -12.40 -0.38
N ARG A 510 -1.58 -11.45 -1.09
CA ARG A 510 -1.64 -11.35 -2.56
C ARG A 510 -0.75 -12.39 -3.23
N SER A 511 0.32 -12.78 -2.57
CA SER A 511 1.23 -13.84 -3.02
C SER A 511 1.17 -15.03 -2.05
N PRO A 512 1.41 -16.28 -2.53
CA PRO A 512 1.53 -17.41 -1.64
C PRO A 512 2.61 -17.17 -0.59
N ALA A 513 2.31 -17.50 0.66
CA ALA A 513 3.28 -17.50 1.74
C ALA A 513 4.37 -18.55 1.49
N MET A 514 3.99 -19.69 0.90
CA MET A 514 4.89 -20.76 0.46
C MET A 514 4.23 -21.64 -0.61
N SER A 515 5.04 -22.32 -1.40
CA SER A 515 4.62 -23.32 -2.37
C SER A 515 5.54 -24.53 -2.37
N ILE A 516 4.99 -25.70 -2.73
CA ILE A 516 5.74 -26.94 -2.94
C ILE A 516 5.19 -27.62 -4.20
N PRO A 517 6.06 -28.19 -5.07
CA PRO A 517 5.58 -28.95 -6.21
C PRO A 517 4.77 -30.16 -5.76
N LEU A 518 3.72 -30.44 -6.52
CA LEU A 518 2.98 -31.69 -6.45
C LEU A 518 3.81 -32.77 -7.12
N VAL A 519 4.02 -33.86 -6.39
CA VAL A 519 4.65 -35.07 -6.89
C VAL A 519 3.68 -36.20 -6.61
N ASP A 520 3.04 -36.70 -7.66
CA ASP A 520 2.30 -37.96 -7.65
C ASP A 520 3.31 -39.05 -8.07
N ASP A 521 3.88 -39.73 -7.08
CA ASP A 521 4.91 -40.75 -7.28
C ASP A 521 4.33 -42.15 -7.60
N PHE A 522 3.01 -42.28 -7.76
CA PHE A 522 2.36 -43.60 -7.79
C PHE A 522 1.88 -44.02 -9.20
N GLU A 523 2.73 -44.75 -9.94
CA GLU A 523 2.41 -45.34 -11.26
C GLU A 523 1.50 -46.60 -11.20
N ALA A 524 0.77 -46.85 -10.11
CA ALA A 524 -0.09 -48.04 -10.04
C ALA A 524 -1.47 -47.76 -10.65
N SER A 525 -1.84 -48.47 -11.71
CA SER A 525 -3.20 -48.43 -12.25
C SER A 525 -4.21 -48.82 -11.17
N CYS A 526 -5.18 -47.95 -10.87
CA CYS A 526 -6.29 -48.26 -9.96
C CYS A 526 -7.32 -49.25 -10.51
N GLU A 527 -6.88 -50.22 -11.32
CA GLU A 527 -7.62 -51.45 -11.54
C GLU A 527 -7.21 -52.50 -10.51
N SER A 528 -8.14 -52.77 -9.58
CA SER A 528 -8.23 -53.97 -8.74
C SER A 528 -7.46 -54.03 -7.41
N VAL A 529 -7.74 -53.11 -6.48
CA VAL A 529 -7.77 -53.48 -5.05
C VAL A 529 -9.18 -53.95 -4.68
N CYS A 530 -9.62 -54.99 -5.39
CA CYS A 530 -10.71 -55.87 -5.00
C CYS A 530 -10.27 -57.34 -5.14
N ALA A 531 -8.99 -57.66 -4.90
CA ALA A 531 -8.55 -59.06 -4.83
C ALA A 531 -7.15 -59.21 -4.22
N ALA A 532 -7.02 -59.12 -2.90
CA ALA A 532 -6.13 -59.99 -2.11
C ALA A 532 -6.20 -59.65 -0.61
N GLY A 533 -7.01 -60.40 0.12
CA GLY A 533 -6.87 -60.49 1.58
C GLY A 533 -8.17 -60.43 2.37
N GLY A 534 -8.81 -61.59 2.58
CA GLY A 534 -9.63 -61.83 3.78
C GLY A 534 -11.13 -61.54 3.68
N ALA A 535 -11.91 -62.62 3.50
CA ALA A 535 -13.30 -62.83 3.93
C ALA A 535 -14.27 -61.63 3.95
N VAL A 536 -15.00 -61.43 2.84
CA VAL A 536 -16.22 -60.61 2.81
C VAL A 536 -17.45 -61.53 2.92
N THR A 537 -18.23 -61.36 3.98
CA THR A 537 -19.61 -61.85 4.08
C THR A 537 -20.58 -60.83 3.49
N ILE A 538 -21.27 -61.27 2.43
CA ILE A 538 -22.59 -60.88 1.87
C ILE A 538 -23.10 -59.46 2.17
N GLY A 539 -23.15 -58.63 1.12
CA GLY A 539 -24.09 -57.52 0.97
C GLY A 539 -23.48 -56.29 0.32
N ASP A 540 -23.33 -56.30 -1.01
CA ASP A 540 -23.73 -55.20 -1.91
C ASP A 540 -23.15 -55.40 -3.33
N THR A 541 -23.97 -55.06 -4.31
CA THR A 541 -23.89 -55.49 -5.71
C THR A 541 -23.05 -54.55 -6.59
N CYS A 542 -21.91 -55.03 -7.11
CA CYS A 542 -21.30 -54.46 -8.32
C CYS A 542 -21.96 -55.09 -9.56
N SER A 543 -22.51 -54.26 -10.44
CA SER A 543 -23.20 -54.66 -11.67
C SER A 543 -22.20 -54.75 -12.84
N PRO A 544 -22.15 -55.82 -13.65
CA PRO A 544 -21.25 -55.88 -14.79
C PRO A 544 -21.95 -55.46 -16.10
N LEU A 545 -21.39 -54.45 -16.77
CA LEU A 545 -21.60 -54.23 -18.20
C LEU A 545 -20.75 -55.23 -18.99
N GLN A 546 -21.40 -55.85 -19.97
CA GLN A 546 -20.86 -56.89 -20.85
C GLN A 546 -19.71 -56.38 -21.73
N GLY A 547 -18.63 -57.16 -21.80
CA GLY A 547 -17.55 -56.98 -22.77
C GLY A 547 -16.77 -58.28 -22.95
N VAL A 548 -17.19 -59.08 -23.92
CA VAL A 548 -16.55 -60.34 -24.32
C VAL A 548 -15.20 -60.05 -24.98
N ILE A 549 -14.11 -60.58 -24.45
CA ILE A 549 -12.95 -61.00 -25.26
C ILE A 549 -12.52 -62.41 -24.84
N THR A 550 -12.66 -63.31 -25.81
CA THR A 550 -12.13 -64.67 -25.84
C THR A 550 -10.64 -64.67 -26.18
N GLY A 551 -9.83 -65.40 -25.41
CA GLY A 551 -8.45 -65.70 -25.80
C GLY A 551 -7.69 -66.41 -24.68
N GLY A 552 -7.68 -67.75 -24.71
CA GLY A 552 -7.00 -68.55 -23.70
C GLY A 552 -5.48 -68.63 -23.90
N ALA A 553 -4.76 -68.75 -22.79
CA ALA A 553 -3.57 -69.59 -22.68
C ALA A 553 -3.33 -69.96 -21.21
N SER A 554 -3.01 -71.24 -21.02
CA SER A 554 -2.82 -71.95 -19.77
C SER A 554 -1.58 -71.50 -18.99
N ILE A 555 -1.72 -71.55 -17.66
CA ILE A 555 -0.68 -71.40 -16.64
C ILE A 555 0.26 -72.63 -16.66
N GLN A 556 1.56 -72.41 -16.43
CA GLN A 556 2.43 -73.35 -15.72
C GLN A 556 3.10 -72.62 -14.55
N PRO A 557 3.17 -73.21 -13.35
CA PRO A 557 3.83 -72.61 -12.20
C PRO A 557 5.27 -73.14 -12.07
N GLU A 558 6.25 -72.25 -12.01
CA GLU A 558 7.53 -72.59 -11.37
C GLU A 558 7.78 -71.62 -10.23
N GLN A 559 7.98 -72.24 -9.07
CA GLN A 559 8.42 -71.63 -7.82
C GLN A 559 9.77 -70.96 -8.01
N GLU A 560 9.92 -69.74 -7.49
CA GLU A 560 11.07 -69.42 -6.64
C GLU A 560 10.67 -68.36 -5.63
N SER A 561 10.80 -68.72 -4.34
CA SER A 561 10.64 -67.82 -3.21
C SER A 561 11.93 -67.01 -3.03
N VAL A 562 11.85 -65.69 -3.22
CA VAL A 562 12.90 -64.78 -2.74
C VAL A 562 12.21 -63.66 -1.97
N THR A 563 12.34 -63.72 -0.65
CA THR A 563 12.11 -62.60 0.24
C THR A 563 13.29 -61.64 0.11
N ASP A 564 13.15 -60.59 -0.72
CA ASP A 564 14.03 -59.41 -0.67
C ASP A 564 13.26 -58.19 -1.18
N LEU A 565 12.75 -57.37 -0.24
CA LEU A 565 12.22 -56.04 -0.52
C LEU A 565 13.32 -55.03 -0.18
N THR A 566 14.31 -54.95 -1.06
CA THR A 566 15.17 -53.76 -1.19
C THR A 566 15.20 -53.36 -2.68
N PRO A 567 14.83 -52.12 -3.04
CA PRO A 567 14.87 -51.69 -4.44
C PRO A 567 16.31 -51.65 -4.95
N PRO A 568 16.54 -51.97 -6.25
CA PRO A 568 17.88 -52.02 -6.82
C PRO A 568 18.52 -50.62 -6.86
N ARG A 569 19.78 -50.54 -6.44
CA ARG A 569 20.62 -49.35 -6.60
C ARG A 569 20.83 -49.05 -8.08
N LEU A 570 20.32 -47.91 -8.54
CA LEU A 570 20.57 -47.36 -9.87
C LEU A 570 22.07 -47.05 -10.04
N SER A 571 22.74 -47.72 -10.99
CA SER A 571 24.08 -47.35 -11.44
C SER A 571 24.01 -46.74 -12.84
N THR A 572 24.56 -45.52 -12.97
CA THR A 572 24.91 -44.83 -14.23
C THR A 572 23.75 -44.24 -15.03
N ILE A 573 23.44 -42.96 -14.78
CA ILE A 573 22.76 -42.08 -15.75
C ILE A 573 23.78 -41.03 -16.19
N VAL A 574 24.20 -41.09 -17.45
CA VAL A 574 24.84 -39.96 -18.14
C VAL A 574 23.70 -39.12 -18.73
N ALA A 575 23.29 -38.06 -18.03
CA ALA A 575 22.31 -37.12 -18.57
C ALA A 575 23.03 -35.99 -19.31
N GLN A 576 22.88 -35.93 -20.64
CA GLN A 576 23.16 -34.72 -21.41
C GLN A 576 22.02 -33.73 -21.18
N ALA A 577 22.23 -32.71 -20.36
CA ALA A 577 21.34 -31.55 -20.29
C ALA A 577 21.67 -30.59 -21.46
N PRO A 578 20.67 -30.00 -22.15
CA PRO A 578 20.92 -29.01 -23.19
C PRO A 578 21.27 -27.66 -22.55
N GLY A 579 22.55 -27.36 -22.42
CA GLY A 579 23.07 -26.05 -22.02
C GLY A 579 24.41 -26.13 -21.27
N ASN A 580 25.44 -25.47 -21.81
CA ASN A 580 26.84 -25.26 -21.37
C ASN A 580 27.21 -25.60 -19.91
N MET A 581 27.16 -26.88 -19.53
CA MET A 581 27.62 -27.38 -18.24
C MET A 581 28.41 -28.67 -18.49
N VAL A 582 29.65 -28.74 -18.00
CA VAL A 582 30.50 -29.93 -18.15
C VAL A 582 30.92 -30.42 -16.78
N PHE A 583 30.55 -31.65 -16.46
CA PHE A 583 31.02 -32.38 -15.29
C PHE A 583 32.21 -33.25 -15.70
N ILE A 584 33.35 -33.10 -15.02
CA ILE A 584 34.54 -33.92 -15.24
C ILE A 584 34.81 -34.69 -13.95
N SER A 585 34.64 -36.00 -13.95
CA SER A 585 35.04 -36.86 -12.83
C SER A 585 36.35 -37.57 -13.14
N SER A 586 37.27 -37.63 -12.18
CA SER A 586 38.47 -38.50 -12.28
C SER A 586 38.13 -39.97 -12.07
N GLU A 587 38.95 -40.87 -12.58
CA GLU A 587 38.90 -42.29 -12.21
C GLU A 587 39.24 -42.48 -10.71
N GLU A 588 38.73 -43.57 -10.14
CA GLU A 588 38.81 -43.90 -8.71
C GLU A 588 40.26 -44.24 -8.32
N ASN A 589 40.82 -43.52 -7.35
CA ASN A 589 42.18 -43.80 -6.89
C ASN A 589 42.14 -44.92 -5.84
N GLU A 590 42.57 -46.13 -6.21
CA GLU A 590 42.48 -47.35 -5.39
C GLU A 590 43.21 -47.27 -4.02
N ALA A 591 44.09 -46.29 -3.82
CA ALA A 591 44.82 -46.14 -2.56
C ALA A 591 44.05 -45.38 -1.46
N ASP A 592 43.06 -44.57 -1.83
CA ASP A 592 42.36 -43.66 -0.91
C ASP A 592 40.83 -43.63 -1.14
N ASN A 593 40.33 -44.38 -2.13
CA ASN A 593 38.89 -44.52 -2.40
C ASN A 593 38.17 -43.18 -2.63
N THR A 594 38.89 -42.17 -3.12
CA THR A 594 38.37 -40.83 -3.39
C THR A 594 38.13 -40.64 -4.90
N LYS A 595 36.93 -40.18 -5.26
CA LYS A 595 36.57 -39.70 -6.61
C LYS A 595 36.43 -38.18 -6.56
N LYS A 596 37.13 -37.47 -7.44
CA LYS A 596 37.01 -36.02 -7.55
C LYS A 596 36.13 -35.67 -8.75
N THR A 597 35.09 -34.87 -8.50
CA THR A 597 34.19 -34.35 -9.54
C THR A 597 34.35 -32.84 -9.62
N PHE A 598 34.66 -32.34 -10.81
CA PHE A 598 34.82 -30.91 -11.08
C PHE A 598 33.61 -30.39 -11.86
N MET A 599 33.13 -29.21 -11.46
CA MET A 599 32.10 -28.46 -12.17
C MET A 599 32.75 -27.24 -12.84
N VAL A 600 32.60 -27.11 -14.15
CA VAL A 600 33.08 -25.93 -14.89
C VAL A 600 31.87 -25.16 -15.42
N MET A 601 31.75 -23.88 -15.02
CA MET A 601 30.70 -22.97 -15.46
C MET A 601 31.31 -21.75 -16.17
N GLU A 602 30.80 -21.40 -17.34
CA GLU A 602 31.12 -20.15 -18.03
C GLU A 602 30.04 -19.09 -17.69
N GLY A 603 30.44 -17.95 -17.12
CA GLY A 603 29.70 -16.68 -17.21
C GLY A 603 28.34 -16.52 -16.48
N ILE A 604 28.13 -17.09 -15.29
CA ILE A 604 26.87 -16.93 -14.52
C ILE A 604 27.04 -15.98 -13.31
N SER A 605 26.12 -15.01 -13.18
CA SER A 605 26.00 -14.10 -12.02
C SER A 605 25.56 -14.85 -10.74
N PRO A 606 26.01 -14.45 -9.53
CA PRO A 606 25.74 -15.16 -8.27
C PRO A 606 24.26 -15.44 -7.97
N VAL A 607 23.37 -14.56 -8.41
CA VAL A 607 21.91 -14.69 -8.21
C VAL A 607 21.31 -15.87 -8.98
N ASN A 608 21.90 -16.22 -10.12
CA ASN A 608 21.41 -17.32 -10.97
C ASN A 608 21.94 -18.69 -10.52
N LEU A 609 23.05 -18.74 -9.76
CA LEU A 609 23.62 -19.99 -9.26
C LEU A 609 22.70 -20.64 -8.20
N VAL A 610 22.15 -19.85 -7.28
CA VAL A 610 21.26 -20.33 -6.22
C VAL A 610 19.93 -20.84 -6.78
N SER A 611 19.41 -20.20 -7.82
CA SER A 611 18.19 -20.64 -8.52
C SER A 611 18.43 -21.94 -9.30
N LEU A 612 19.63 -22.10 -9.89
CA LEU A 612 20.01 -23.31 -10.62
C LEU A 612 20.25 -24.51 -9.70
N LEU A 613 20.88 -24.30 -8.53
CA LEU A 613 21.08 -25.32 -7.51
C LEU A 613 19.75 -25.80 -6.90
N ARG A 614 18.76 -24.90 -6.75
CA ARG A 614 17.39 -25.26 -6.35
C ARG A 614 16.66 -26.13 -7.37
N LYS A 615 16.89 -25.91 -8.67
CA LYS A 615 16.25 -26.70 -9.74
C LYS A 615 16.77 -28.14 -9.83
N LEU A 616 17.95 -28.43 -9.28
CA LEU A 616 18.59 -29.74 -9.37
C LEU A 616 18.45 -30.59 -8.09
N SER A 617 17.65 -30.14 -7.11
CA SER A 617 17.32 -30.90 -5.88
C SER A 617 18.55 -31.40 -5.08
N ILE A 618 19.63 -30.61 -5.02
CA ILE A 618 20.81 -30.92 -4.21
C ILE A 618 20.59 -30.46 -2.75
N PRO A 619 20.76 -31.31 -1.72
CA PRO A 619 20.56 -30.95 -0.30
C PRO A 619 21.50 -29.85 0.22
N ARG A 620 21.02 -29.06 1.20
CA ARG A 620 21.68 -27.85 1.77
C ARG A 620 22.78 -28.13 2.82
N ASP A 621 23.74 -29.00 2.53
CA ASP A 621 24.95 -29.09 3.36
C ASP A 621 26.15 -28.40 2.70
N PHE A 622 25.90 -27.23 2.09
CA PHE A 622 26.95 -26.34 1.60
C PHE A 622 27.03 -25.09 2.46
N ASP A 623 28.06 -25.03 3.30
CA ASP A 623 28.52 -23.78 3.90
C ASP A 623 29.00 -22.85 2.78
N VAL A 624 28.23 -21.79 2.53
CA VAL A 624 28.73 -20.63 1.78
C VAL A 624 29.71 -19.91 2.71
N LEU A 625 30.98 -20.28 2.62
CA LEU A 625 32.06 -19.60 3.35
C LEU A 625 32.03 -18.10 3.00
N SER A 626 31.63 -17.28 3.96
CA SER A 626 31.92 -15.85 3.96
C SER A 626 33.43 -15.71 3.83
N MET A 627 33.92 -14.94 2.85
CA MET A 627 35.34 -14.69 2.65
C MET A 627 35.99 -14.10 3.90
N PRO A 628 37.06 -14.73 4.40
CA PRO A 628 38.28 -13.94 4.59
C PRO A 628 39.51 -14.64 3.99
N GLN A 629 40.32 -13.83 3.29
CA GLN A 629 41.76 -13.99 3.00
C GLN A 629 42.22 -15.39 2.53
N VAL A 630 42.37 -15.55 1.22
CA VAL A 630 43.14 -16.65 0.63
C VAL A 630 44.63 -16.34 0.80
N ASP A 631 45.32 -17.15 1.61
CA ASP A 631 46.78 -17.19 1.67
C ASP A 631 47.35 -18.01 0.49
N ASN A 632 48.44 -17.50 -0.08
CA ASN A 632 49.16 -18.05 -1.23
C ASN A 632 49.94 -19.32 -0.87
N VAL A 633 49.39 -20.51 -1.09
CA VAL A 633 50.19 -21.73 -1.34
C VAL A 633 49.40 -22.63 -2.30
N ASP A 634 50.11 -23.22 -3.28
CA ASP A 634 49.66 -24.20 -4.29
C ASP A 634 49.14 -23.69 -5.65
N LEU A 635 50.02 -22.98 -6.37
CA LEU A 635 49.94 -22.76 -7.83
C LEU A 635 51.03 -23.52 -8.64
N PRO A 636 51.01 -24.87 -8.71
CA PRO A 636 51.66 -25.51 -9.87
C PRO A 636 50.92 -26.74 -10.46
N MET A 637 49.60 -26.86 -10.32
CA MET A 637 48.82 -27.91 -11.03
C MET A 637 47.86 -27.39 -12.10
N LEU A 638 47.80 -26.08 -12.35
CA LEU A 638 46.82 -25.46 -13.24
C LEU A 638 47.40 -24.86 -14.54
N ASP A 639 48.67 -25.09 -14.85
CA ASP A 639 49.36 -24.43 -15.98
C ASP A 639 49.30 -25.23 -17.30
N THR A 640 48.74 -26.45 -17.30
CA THR A 640 48.69 -27.30 -18.52
C THR A 640 47.36 -27.25 -19.27
N LEU A 641 46.33 -26.58 -18.75
CA LEU A 641 44.97 -26.58 -19.35
C LEU A 641 44.49 -25.26 -19.96
N LEU A 642 45.22 -24.14 -19.81
CA LEU A 642 44.70 -22.79 -20.13
C LEU A 642 45.47 -22.01 -21.20
N HIS A 643 46.19 -22.68 -22.11
CA HIS A 643 46.68 -21.97 -23.30
C HIS A 643 45.62 -21.90 -24.41
N GLY A 644 44.85 -20.82 -24.36
CA GLY A 644 44.36 -20.21 -25.59
C GLY A 644 42.97 -19.58 -25.59
N THR A 645 42.63 -18.69 -24.65
CA THR A 645 41.75 -17.53 -24.91
C THR A 645 41.78 -16.56 -23.73
N ASN A 646 41.98 -15.28 -24.01
CA ASN A 646 41.87 -14.20 -23.03
C ASN A 646 40.39 -13.92 -22.73
N SER A 647 39.90 -14.26 -21.53
CA SER A 647 38.73 -13.65 -20.85
C SER A 647 38.72 -14.05 -19.36
N PRO A 648 38.35 -13.17 -18.42
CA PRO A 648 38.41 -13.45 -16.99
C PRO A 648 37.11 -14.08 -16.46
N GLY A 649 37.23 -15.03 -15.54
CA GLY A 649 36.11 -15.50 -14.72
C GLY A 649 35.99 -17.02 -14.61
N PHE A 650 36.88 -17.65 -13.84
CA PHE A 650 36.72 -19.05 -13.43
C PHE A 650 36.60 -19.12 -11.91
N MET A 651 35.61 -19.84 -11.40
CA MET A 651 35.50 -20.22 -9.98
C MET A 651 35.68 -21.74 -9.90
N LEU A 652 36.63 -22.20 -9.08
CA LEU A 652 36.85 -23.61 -8.76
C LEU A 652 36.41 -23.82 -7.30
N ALA A 653 35.57 -24.81 -7.03
CA ALA A 653 35.29 -25.28 -5.66
C ALA A 653 35.63 -26.78 -5.59
N GLU A 654 36.50 -27.14 -4.65
CA GLU A 654 36.83 -28.53 -4.31
C GLU A 654 35.90 -28.96 -3.16
N VAL A 655 35.23 -30.10 -3.29
CA VAL A 655 34.40 -30.68 -2.23
C VAL A 655 35.10 -31.96 -1.77
N THR A 656 35.41 -32.04 -0.48
CA THR A 656 35.94 -33.27 0.15
C THR A 656 34.96 -33.74 1.21
N ASP A 657 34.60 -35.01 1.16
CA ASP A 657 33.71 -35.66 2.12
C ASP A 657 34.52 -36.13 3.34
N GLU A 658 34.72 -35.27 4.35
CA GLU A 658 35.10 -35.74 5.69
C GLU A 658 34.23 -35.07 6.77
N ILE A 659 33.60 -35.92 7.60
CA ILE A 659 32.74 -35.55 8.74
C ILE A 659 33.66 -35.27 9.96
N PRO A 660 33.61 -34.08 10.61
CA PRO A 660 34.43 -33.84 11.79
C PRO A 660 33.85 -34.52 13.05
N PRO A 661 34.69 -35.04 13.98
CA PRO A 661 34.23 -35.71 15.19
C PRO A 661 33.76 -34.71 16.28
N PRO A 662 32.91 -35.13 17.23
CA PRO A 662 32.30 -34.24 18.21
C PRO A 662 33.28 -33.71 19.26
N LEU A 663 33.23 -32.39 19.51
CA LEU A 663 33.99 -31.68 20.54
C LEU A 663 33.64 -32.16 21.96
N GLN A 664 34.62 -32.72 22.68
CA GLN A 664 34.59 -32.87 24.13
C GLN A 664 34.81 -31.50 24.80
N VAL A 665 33.89 -31.10 25.68
CA VAL A 665 34.04 -29.95 26.57
C VAL A 665 34.72 -30.43 27.85
N ASP A 666 35.94 -29.97 28.10
CA ASP A 666 36.71 -30.24 29.31
C ASP A 666 36.50 -29.11 30.34
N PHE A 667 36.10 -29.46 31.56
CA PHE A 667 35.99 -28.52 32.68
C PHE A 667 37.28 -28.57 33.50
N GLY A 668 38.04 -27.47 33.54
CA GLY A 668 39.25 -27.34 34.37
C GLY A 668 39.47 -25.90 34.85
N MET A 669 39.71 -25.77 36.16
CA MET A 669 39.82 -24.56 36.98
C MET A 669 40.80 -23.49 36.50
#